data_AF-A0A950D3W0-F1
#
_entry.id   AF-A0A950D3W0-F1
#
_cell.length_a   1.000
_cell.length_b   1.000
_cell.length_c   1.000
_cell.angle_alpha   90.00
_cell.angle_beta   90.00
_cell.angle_gamma   90.00
#
_symmetry.space_group_name_H-M   'P 1'
#
loop_
_entity.id
_entity.type
_entity.pdbx_description
1 polymer ?
#
loop_
_entity_poly.entity_id
_entity_poly.type
_entity_poly.pdbx_seq_one_letter_code
_entity_poly.pdbx_strand_id
1 'polypeptide(L)'
;MRNGRRTVLAGLGLFLLGTLGLAAPPDPQRKGGGGPVRLTVEVTWTVAPALADGSALDLELTEGQVLEALTWPGGARVGQKCPDGDGWRLGVERMGRVRVRVEAPTDASLLFRSGDQVVRVPILAVLEGPQRTPTSSPLEIGVERLPWDALTVVLGSGDGMVAPGATVPVAIGFNILTPEPTRVDVRCMAELRPIRGGEPTWQHEQHEVVATDQPMPPARVWNVPAPTAEGMYLLEVRSSWEPIADSEGTRLGRWLRRRRSPTMATSSVRRLTLAVVGPNPVPVAGAARGGPAQDVEVLDLARLRGYRPTASGRAPLPAPGGDAWAVPEAALVEATRRDRLRGWITRAGSEAADLARADAAGLSWSAIGLKVPHPDRPHRLTVTVTGGHSAALGVALVNSPGGPAGRPRIVLDVCASGPPILQDGPPASFSWLVWPDAADPTLVLVNRDADATVQLGTVTLTELAEVPAPPAIVPPGPESARGLGLVLSGPNPLDRFGGGASDPADLLAASHNLVQYLASCGASVAVLPEGLSDRPRRRALDGQAGEDAIGPDRLELLLRILGHYGCAAWLELAFDGPLPGLPAPDSAEALARGLVRVDRRGLPDGPAYHPLHPEVREAMRRRVADAVASRKGLAGLLIRLGPRPTLLGSPDTGLDDETFARFVSETFGPGVAQNVPGLNPNDPNRFAARAQFLAGSGRMPWLTWRSRGIAALYAELGATARRAAPGVTLAVATPGLDAGPAGLEARRVDLAGLDPNHAWRAVGLDLETWPVGASAP
;
A
#
# COMPACT_ATOMS: atom_id res chain seq x y z
N MET A 1 21.83 65.92 27.87
CA MET A 1 22.49 65.77 29.19
C MET A 1 21.42 65.67 30.27
N ARG A 2 21.50 64.61 31.09
CA ARG A 2 20.98 64.40 32.46
C ARG A 2 19.46 64.48 32.69
N ASN A 3 18.81 63.32 32.84
CA ASN A 3 18.56 62.56 34.10
C ASN A 3 17.27 63.07 34.77
N GLY A 4 16.27 62.28 35.17
CA GLY A 4 16.14 60.84 35.32
C GLY A 4 15.27 60.53 36.54
N ARG A 5 14.59 59.38 36.49
CA ARG A 5 14.16 58.53 37.62
C ARG A 5 12.92 58.92 38.46
N ARG A 6 12.01 57.93 38.49
CA ARG A 6 11.06 57.50 39.55
C ARG A 6 9.60 57.94 39.44
N THR A 7 8.84 57.14 38.70
CA THR A 7 7.51 56.65 39.13
C THR A 7 7.26 55.32 38.40
N VAL A 8 7.75 54.23 39.00
CA VAL A 8 7.62 52.84 38.55
C VAL A 8 7.13 52.04 39.76
N LEU A 9 6.19 51.11 39.48
CA LEU A 9 5.61 50.07 40.35
C LEU A 9 4.32 50.40 41.11
N ALA A 10 3.17 50.28 40.42
CA ALA A 10 1.88 49.88 41.01
C ALA A 10 0.78 49.46 40.00
N GLY A 11 1.04 49.37 38.69
CA GLY A 11 -0.03 49.19 37.69
C GLY A 11 0.27 48.17 36.59
N LEU A 12 0.86 47.02 36.93
CA LEU A 12 1.15 45.95 35.96
C LEU A 12 0.94 44.54 36.53
N GLY A 13 -0.02 44.39 37.45
CA GLY A 13 -0.28 43.15 38.20
C GLY A 13 -1.74 42.72 38.29
N LEU A 14 -2.60 43.10 37.34
CA LEU A 14 -4.03 42.76 37.38
C LEU A 14 -4.68 42.64 35.98
N PHE A 15 -4.03 41.88 35.08
CA PHE A 15 -4.63 41.41 33.82
C PHE A 15 -4.38 39.92 33.58
N LEU A 16 -4.31 39.14 34.66
CA LEU A 16 -4.31 37.68 34.68
C LEU A 16 -5.17 37.22 35.85
N LEU A 17 -6.50 37.24 35.68
CA LEU A 17 -7.48 36.50 36.48
C LEU A 17 -8.84 36.59 35.75
N GLY A 18 -9.48 35.44 35.60
CA GLY A 18 -10.57 35.22 34.65
C GLY A 18 -11.80 36.11 34.86
N THR A 19 -12.33 36.59 33.73
CA THR A 19 -13.71 37.07 33.65
C THR A 19 -14.60 35.95 33.11
N LEU A 20 -15.21 35.20 34.02
CA LEU A 20 -16.57 34.68 33.82
C LEU A 20 -17.48 35.90 33.62
N GLY A 21 -17.83 36.19 32.36
CA GLY A 21 -18.64 37.34 31.98
C GLY A 21 -19.86 36.88 31.18
N LEU A 22 -21.02 37.14 31.75
CA LEU A 22 -22.36 36.91 31.22
C LEU A 22 -22.52 37.32 29.74
N ALA A 23 -23.34 36.52 29.04
CA ALA A 23 -23.75 36.72 27.67
C ALA A 23 -24.24 38.15 27.38
N ALA A 24 -23.60 38.82 26.43
CA ALA A 24 -24.19 39.96 25.75
C ALA A 24 -25.26 39.45 24.75
N PRO A 25 -26.41 40.14 24.59
CA PRO A 25 -27.43 39.73 23.65
C PRO A 25 -26.89 39.75 22.21
N PRO A 26 -27.36 38.86 21.32
CA PRO A 26 -26.86 38.79 19.96
C PRO A 26 -27.23 40.08 19.22
N ASP A 27 -26.21 40.74 18.66
CA ASP A 27 -26.39 41.73 17.60
C ASP A 27 -27.20 41.07 16.46
N PRO A 28 -28.15 41.78 15.83
CA PRO A 28 -29.01 41.19 14.81
C PRO A 28 -28.16 40.62 13.68
N GLN A 29 -28.40 39.33 13.40
CA GLN A 29 -27.81 38.59 12.29
C GLN A 29 -27.80 39.45 11.04
N ARG A 30 -26.59 39.81 10.58
CA ARG A 30 -26.40 40.21 9.19
C ARG A 30 -26.90 39.03 8.33
N LYS A 31 -28.08 39.19 7.72
CA LYS A 31 -28.55 38.33 6.63
C LYS A 31 -27.59 38.51 5.46
N GLY A 32 -26.56 37.69 5.44
CA GLY A 32 -25.54 37.63 4.40
C GLY A 32 -24.68 36.39 4.59
N GLY A 33 -25.28 35.26 4.96
CA GLY A 33 -24.58 33.97 4.96
C GLY A 33 -24.38 33.56 3.50
N GLY A 34 -23.13 33.58 3.04
CA GLY A 34 -22.76 32.97 1.77
C GLY A 34 -23.17 31.49 1.77
N GLY A 35 -23.53 30.95 0.59
CA GLY A 35 -23.84 29.53 0.47
C GLY A 35 -22.68 28.64 0.95
N PRO A 36 -22.93 27.36 1.26
CA PRO A 36 -21.90 26.46 1.75
C PRO A 36 -20.75 26.35 0.75
N VAL A 37 -19.52 26.48 1.24
CA VAL A 37 -18.30 26.31 0.45
C VAL A 37 -17.62 25.01 0.83
N ARG A 38 -16.96 24.40 -0.15
CA ARG A 38 -16.18 23.17 0.04
C ARG A 38 -14.73 23.52 0.35
N LEU A 39 -14.20 23.03 1.47
CA LEU A 39 -12.82 23.26 1.85
C LEU A 39 -12.17 21.98 2.36
N THR A 40 -10.85 21.92 2.25
CA THR A 40 -10.06 20.78 2.74
C THR A 40 -9.04 21.25 3.74
N VAL A 41 -9.06 20.63 4.92
CA VAL A 41 -8.12 20.94 6.00
C VAL A 41 -7.31 19.73 6.39
N GLU A 42 -6.04 19.97 6.72
CA GLU A 42 -5.25 19.07 7.53
C GLU A 42 -5.45 19.44 9.00
N VAL A 43 -5.77 18.44 9.80
CA VAL A 43 -5.94 18.56 11.25
C VAL A 43 -4.86 17.72 11.91
N THR A 44 -4.09 18.35 12.79
CA THR A 44 -3.12 17.68 13.67
C THR A 44 -3.54 17.86 15.11
N TRP A 45 -3.38 16.82 15.94
CA TRP A 45 -3.65 16.95 17.36
C TRP A 45 -2.60 16.30 18.25
N THR A 46 -2.52 16.81 19.47
CA THR A 46 -1.80 16.19 20.59
C THR A 46 -2.68 16.32 21.85
N VAL A 47 -2.92 15.21 22.54
CA VAL A 47 -3.68 15.13 23.80
C VAL A 47 -2.71 14.92 24.95
N ALA A 48 -2.82 15.74 25.99
CA ALA A 48 -2.01 15.61 27.19
C ALA A 48 -2.27 14.24 27.89
N PRO A 49 -1.26 13.63 28.54
CA PRO A 49 -1.39 12.30 29.16
C PRO A 49 -2.53 12.19 30.18
N ALA A 50 -2.86 13.28 30.88
CA ALA A 50 -3.92 13.33 31.88
C ALA A 50 -5.36 13.19 31.31
N LEU A 51 -5.54 13.37 30.00
CA LEU A 51 -6.81 13.22 29.29
C LEU A 51 -6.87 11.96 28.42
N ALA A 52 -5.79 11.17 28.39
CA ALA A 52 -5.60 10.11 27.42
C ALA A 52 -6.26 8.77 27.78
N ASP A 53 -7.09 8.72 28.83
CA ASP A 53 -7.85 7.52 29.20
C ASP A 53 -9.01 7.31 28.20
N GLY A 54 -8.69 6.76 27.03
CA GLY A 54 -9.65 6.26 26.04
C GLY A 54 -10.54 7.31 25.36
N SER A 55 -10.29 8.61 25.58
CA SER A 55 -11.08 9.69 24.98
C SER A 55 -10.75 9.84 23.49
N ALA A 56 -11.74 9.63 22.63
CA ALA A 56 -11.61 9.86 21.20
C ALA A 56 -11.65 11.37 20.88
N LEU A 57 -10.94 11.78 19.83
CA LEU A 57 -11.09 13.09 19.23
C LEU A 57 -12.23 13.07 18.22
N ASP A 58 -13.28 13.86 18.47
CA ASP A 58 -14.42 14.02 17.58
C ASP A 58 -14.40 15.42 16.93
N LEU A 59 -14.84 15.51 15.68
CA LEU A 59 -15.00 16.74 14.90
C LEU A 59 -16.48 16.97 14.58
N GLU A 60 -16.95 18.18 14.87
CA GLU A 60 -18.27 18.68 14.51
C GLU A 60 -18.16 20.02 13.78
N LEU A 61 -19.20 20.38 13.04
CA LEU A 61 -19.35 21.69 12.42
C LEU A 61 -20.53 22.41 13.07
N THR A 62 -20.40 23.72 13.32
CA THR A 62 -21.55 24.51 13.79
C THR A 62 -22.68 24.57 12.77
N GLU A 63 -22.32 24.52 11.48
CA GLU A 63 -23.22 24.45 10.33
C GLU A 63 -22.49 23.75 9.17
N GLY A 64 -23.23 22.97 8.37
CA GLY A 64 -22.66 22.19 7.26
C GLY A 64 -22.41 20.72 7.62
N GLN A 65 -21.54 20.06 6.85
CA GLN A 65 -21.25 18.63 7.01
C GLN A 65 -19.80 18.28 6.69
N VAL A 66 -19.29 17.25 7.34
CA VAL A 66 -18.05 16.57 6.95
C VAL A 66 -18.38 15.58 5.83
N LEU A 67 -17.72 15.73 4.69
CA LEU A 67 -17.93 14.89 3.52
C LEU A 67 -17.05 13.64 3.54
N GLU A 68 -15.79 13.79 3.96
CA GLU A 68 -14.82 12.70 4.00
C GLU A 68 -13.68 13.03 4.97
N ALA A 69 -13.15 12.01 5.67
CA ALA A 69 -11.99 12.14 6.54
C ALA A 69 -11.04 10.93 6.39
N LEU A 70 -9.73 11.18 6.38
CA LEU A 70 -8.69 10.17 6.18
C LEU A 70 -7.54 10.32 7.17
N THR A 71 -6.93 9.22 7.64
CA THR A 71 -5.66 9.25 8.38
C THR A 71 -4.55 9.73 7.47
N TRP A 72 -3.58 10.43 8.07
CA TRP A 72 -2.42 10.90 7.33
C TRP A 72 -1.11 10.76 8.13
N PRO A 73 -0.05 10.17 7.55
CA PRO A 73 0.02 9.48 6.25
C PRO A 73 -0.71 8.13 6.27
N GLY A 74 -1.17 7.65 5.12
CA GLY A 74 -1.78 6.31 4.97
C GLY A 74 -3.08 6.31 4.17
N GLY A 75 -3.96 7.28 4.41
CA GLY A 75 -5.19 7.46 3.65
C GLY A 75 -6.29 6.45 3.99
N ALA A 76 -6.22 5.78 5.15
CA ALA A 76 -7.34 4.96 5.61
C ALA A 76 -8.50 5.88 5.97
N ARG A 77 -9.73 5.53 5.57
CA ARG A 77 -10.92 6.30 5.97
C ARG A 77 -11.09 6.24 7.48
N VAL A 78 -11.35 7.41 8.06
CA VAL A 78 -11.54 7.57 9.50
C VAL A 78 -12.89 8.19 9.75
N GLY A 79 -13.51 7.78 10.85
CA GLY A 79 -14.81 8.27 11.25
C GLY A 79 -15.92 7.37 10.73
N GLN A 80 -16.51 6.65 11.68
CA GLN A 80 -17.92 6.33 11.59
C GLN A 80 -18.66 7.54 12.16
N LYS A 81 -19.78 7.96 11.56
CA LYS A 81 -20.65 8.97 12.15
C LYS A 81 -20.97 8.52 13.59
N CYS A 82 -20.78 9.39 14.59
CA CYS A 82 -21.02 9.00 15.98
C CYS A 82 -22.45 8.45 16.13
N PRO A 83 -22.66 7.31 16.80
CA PRO A 83 -24.01 6.72 16.97
C PRO A 83 -25.02 7.69 17.60
N ASP A 84 -24.52 8.60 18.45
CA ASP A 84 -25.31 9.50 19.28
C ASP A 84 -25.26 10.98 18.83
N GLY A 85 -24.75 11.30 17.63
CA GLY A 85 -24.67 12.70 17.17
C GLY A 85 -24.19 12.92 15.73
N ASP A 86 -24.11 14.19 15.32
CA ASP A 86 -23.61 14.61 13.99
C ASP A 86 -22.07 14.69 13.88
N GLY A 87 -21.34 14.30 14.93
CA GLY A 87 -19.88 14.32 15.00
C GLY A 87 -19.19 13.17 14.27
N TRP A 88 -17.96 13.43 13.83
CA TRP A 88 -17.05 12.48 13.17
C TRP A 88 -15.89 12.13 14.07
N ARG A 89 -15.71 10.85 14.38
CA ARG A 89 -14.56 10.39 15.17
C ARG A 89 -13.28 10.39 14.35
N LEU A 90 -12.31 11.23 14.69
CA LEU A 90 -11.03 11.37 13.98
C LEU A 90 -9.94 10.42 14.46
N GLY A 91 -10.02 9.92 15.70
CA GLY A 91 -9.05 8.96 16.23
C GLY A 91 -9.10 8.84 17.75
N VAL A 92 -8.53 7.75 18.28
CA VAL A 92 -8.37 7.51 19.73
C VAL A 92 -6.93 7.68 20.21
N GLU A 93 -6.01 7.96 19.28
CA GLU A 93 -4.60 8.10 19.57
C GLU A 93 -4.28 9.45 20.22
N ARG A 94 -3.28 9.46 21.11
CA ARG A 94 -2.82 10.68 21.80
C ARG A 94 -2.32 11.75 20.84
N MET A 95 -1.77 11.33 19.72
CA MET A 95 -1.35 12.23 18.66
C MET A 95 -1.84 11.66 17.36
N GLY A 96 -2.19 12.53 16.44
CA GLY A 96 -2.61 12.07 15.14
C GLY A 96 -2.71 13.20 14.15
N ARG A 97 -2.94 12.78 12.92
CA ARG A 97 -3.08 13.68 11.79
C ARG A 97 -4.09 13.09 10.83
N VAL A 98 -5.04 13.91 10.45
CA VAL A 98 -6.09 13.56 9.49
C VAL A 98 -6.27 14.67 8.49
N ARG A 99 -6.81 14.33 7.33
CA ARG A 99 -7.29 15.31 6.36
C ARG A 99 -8.79 15.17 6.25
N VAL A 100 -9.48 16.30 6.29
CA VAL A 100 -10.93 16.35 6.33
C VAL A 100 -11.42 17.28 5.23
N ARG A 101 -12.41 16.81 4.48
CA ARG A 101 -13.20 17.64 3.59
C ARG A 101 -14.50 18.02 4.28
N VAL A 102 -14.79 19.31 4.30
CA VAL A 102 -16.04 19.85 4.82
C VAL A 102 -16.74 20.70 3.78
N GLU A 103 -18.06 20.75 3.89
CA GLU A 103 -18.94 21.63 3.15
C GLU A 103 -19.73 22.45 4.17
N ALA A 104 -19.43 23.74 4.27
CA ALA A 104 -19.97 24.62 5.31
C ALA A 104 -19.90 26.09 4.87
N PRO A 105 -20.79 26.97 5.37
CA PRO A 105 -20.66 28.42 5.20
C PRO A 105 -19.34 28.96 5.78
N THR A 106 -18.81 30.05 5.22
CA THR A 106 -17.52 30.64 5.65
C THR A 106 -17.53 31.19 7.08
N ASP A 107 -18.71 31.49 7.62
CA ASP A 107 -18.95 31.95 8.99
C ASP A 107 -19.13 30.80 10.01
N ALA A 108 -19.18 29.55 9.56
CA ALA A 108 -19.22 28.38 10.43
C ALA A 108 -17.87 28.14 11.15
N SER A 109 -17.87 27.22 12.12
CA SER A 109 -16.70 26.85 12.91
C SER A 109 -16.52 25.34 12.99
N LEU A 110 -15.27 24.90 12.99
CA LEU A 110 -14.86 23.53 13.34
C LEU A 110 -14.82 23.40 14.86
N LEU A 111 -15.47 22.37 15.40
CA LEU A 111 -15.53 22.07 16.82
C LEU A 111 -14.82 20.73 17.06
N PHE A 112 -13.70 20.75 17.77
CA PHE A 112 -12.96 19.56 18.16
C PHE A 112 -13.25 19.23 19.62
N ARG A 113 -13.66 17.98 19.91
CA ARG A 113 -14.01 17.52 21.26
C ARG A 113 -13.16 16.32 21.66
N SER A 114 -12.65 16.34 22.89
CA SER A 114 -11.98 15.19 23.51
C SER A 114 -12.23 15.23 25.02
N GLY A 115 -13.04 14.29 25.53
CA GLY A 115 -13.56 14.37 26.89
C GLY A 115 -14.36 15.67 27.10
N ASP A 116 -14.08 16.40 28.18
CA ASP A 116 -14.75 17.68 28.49
C ASP A 116 -14.14 18.91 27.77
N GLN A 117 -13.09 18.72 26.97
CA GLN A 117 -12.42 19.82 26.26
C GLN A 117 -13.06 20.07 24.90
N VAL A 118 -13.33 21.33 24.59
CA VAL A 118 -13.87 21.77 23.29
C VAL A 118 -13.00 22.89 22.73
N VAL A 119 -12.46 22.68 21.53
CA VAL A 119 -11.70 23.69 20.78
C VAL A 119 -12.54 24.15 19.58
N ARG A 120 -12.79 25.45 19.48
CA ARG A 120 -13.52 26.06 18.36
C ARG A 120 -12.56 26.83 17.45
N VAL A 121 -12.55 26.48 16.17
CA VAL A 121 -11.75 27.14 15.13
C VAL A 121 -12.69 27.70 14.04
N PRO A 122 -12.83 29.03 13.91
CA PRO A 122 -13.63 29.63 12.84
C PRO A 122 -13.07 29.31 11.45
N ILE A 123 -13.92 28.96 10.48
CA ILE A 123 -13.50 28.69 9.10
C ILE A 123 -12.82 29.92 8.50
N LEU A 124 -13.37 31.11 8.74
CA LEU A 124 -12.79 32.37 8.30
C LEU A 124 -11.31 32.53 8.76
N ALA A 125 -10.98 32.12 9.98
CA ALA A 125 -9.60 32.18 10.49
C ALA A 125 -8.69 31.20 9.72
N VAL A 126 -9.18 30.01 9.38
CA VAL A 126 -8.45 29.02 8.57
C VAL A 126 -8.20 29.55 7.14
N LEU A 127 -9.13 30.33 6.58
CA LEU A 127 -8.95 31.00 5.28
C LEU A 127 -7.89 32.11 5.32
N GLU A 128 -7.69 32.73 6.48
CA GLU A 128 -6.64 33.75 6.68
C GLU A 128 -5.25 33.13 6.89
N GLY A 129 -5.17 31.90 7.39
CA GLY A 129 -3.93 31.15 7.54
C GLY A 129 -4.02 29.96 8.51
N PRO A 130 -2.91 29.21 8.69
CA PRO A 130 -2.85 28.08 9.62
C PRO A 130 -3.18 28.49 11.05
N GLN A 131 -4.06 27.73 11.71
CA GLN A 131 -4.49 27.95 13.08
C GLN A 131 -3.85 26.90 13.99
N ARG A 132 -3.37 27.32 15.16
CA ARG A 132 -2.89 26.42 16.21
C ARG A 132 -3.31 26.93 17.57
N THR A 133 -3.83 26.04 18.41
CA THR A 133 -4.04 26.34 19.83
C THR A 133 -2.69 26.51 20.55
N PRO A 134 -2.66 27.22 21.69
CA PRO A 134 -1.43 27.36 22.49
C PRO A 134 -0.88 26.00 22.94
N THR A 135 0.44 25.86 22.98
CA THR A 135 1.19 24.65 23.41
C THR A 135 1.03 24.32 24.91
N SER A 136 0.36 25.17 25.67
CA SER A 136 0.01 24.92 27.07
C SER A 136 -1.40 24.36 27.22
N SER A 137 -2.12 24.14 26.12
CA SER A 137 -3.47 23.59 26.12
C SER A 137 -3.44 22.09 26.39
N PRO A 138 -4.34 21.56 27.22
CA PRO A 138 -4.47 20.12 27.43
C PRO A 138 -4.86 19.34 26.15
N LEU A 139 -5.49 20.03 25.20
CA LEU A 139 -5.77 19.57 23.85
C LEU A 139 -5.15 20.55 22.86
N GLU A 140 -4.08 20.14 22.18
CA GLU A 140 -3.46 20.93 21.12
C GLU A 140 -4.08 20.54 19.78
N ILE A 141 -4.62 21.52 19.05
CA ILE A 141 -5.17 21.36 17.70
C ILE A 141 -4.47 22.32 16.75
N GLY A 142 -3.99 21.78 15.62
CA GLY A 142 -3.57 22.53 14.45
C GLY A 142 -4.51 22.29 13.28
N VAL A 143 -4.90 23.35 12.57
CA VAL A 143 -5.76 23.29 11.39
C VAL A 143 -5.18 24.16 10.28
N GLU A 144 -5.02 23.60 9.09
CA GLU A 144 -4.51 24.32 7.92
C GLU A 144 -5.28 23.94 6.65
N ARG A 145 -5.66 24.93 5.83
CA ARG A 145 -6.26 24.68 4.52
C ARG A 145 -5.21 24.17 3.54
N LEU A 146 -5.55 23.12 2.80
CA LEU A 146 -4.64 22.57 1.80
C LEU A 146 -4.74 23.34 0.47
N PRO A 147 -3.61 23.81 -0.10
CA PRO A 147 -3.61 24.76 -1.23
C PRO A 147 -4.10 24.15 -2.55
N TRP A 148 -4.15 22.83 -2.66
CA TRP A 148 -4.61 22.15 -3.86
C TRP A 148 -6.12 22.18 -4.04
N ASP A 149 -6.91 22.49 -3.00
CA ASP A 149 -8.36 22.53 -3.14
C ASP A 149 -8.82 23.59 -4.15
N ALA A 150 -8.01 24.65 -4.32
CA ALA A 150 -8.33 25.78 -5.19
C ALA A 150 -8.42 25.42 -6.68
N LEU A 151 -7.83 24.29 -7.11
CA LEU A 151 -7.87 23.82 -8.48
C LEU A 151 -8.44 22.40 -8.53
N THR A 152 -9.56 22.24 -9.20
CA THR A 152 -10.19 20.93 -9.47
C THR A 152 -9.94 20.56 -10.91
N VAL A 153 -9.48 19.32 -11.15
CA VAL A 153 -9.31 18.75 -12.49
C VAL A 153 -10.01 17.41 -12.50
N VAL A 154 -10.82 17.12 -13.52
CA VAL A 154 -11.56 15.85 -13.66
C VAL A 154 -11.57 15.43 -15.13
N LEU A 155 -11.42 14.14 -15.41
CA LEU A 155 -11.66 13.61 -16.76
C LEU A 155 -13.16 13.56 -17.02
N GLY A 156 -13.61 14.15 -18.13
CA GLY A 156 -15.02 14.17 -18.52
C GLY A 156 -15.55 12.78 -18.90
N SER A 157 -14.68 11.84 -19.25
CA SER A 157 -15.02 10.43 -19.43
C SER A 157 -13.77 9.54 -19.33
N GLY A 158 -13.99 8.26 -19.03
CA GLY A 158 -12.93 7.24 -19.02
C GLY A 158 -12.12 7.19 -17.73
N ASP A 159 -11.03 6.43 -17.80
CA ASP A 159 -10.19 6.04 -16.68
C ASP A 159 -8.72 6.41 -16.90
N GLY A 160 -8.45 7.38 -17.79
CA GLY A 160 -7.10 7.79 -18.15
C GLY A 160 -6.38 6.86 -19.14
N MET A 161 -6.99 5.72 -19.54
CA MET A 161 -6.49 4.92 -20.67
C MET A 161 -7.18 5.34 -21.96
N VAL A 162 -6.39 5.77 -22.95
CA VAL A 162 -6.90 6.37 -24.20
C VAL A 162 -6.22 5.78 -25.42
N ALA A 163 -6.94 5.76 -26.54
CA ALA A 163 -6.36 5.37 -27.82
C ALA A 163 -5.44 6.48 -28.37
N PRO A 164 -4.41 6.14 -29.15
CA PRO A 164 -3.57 7.12 -29.83
C PRO A 164 -4.40 8.11 -30.66
N GLY A 165 -4.13 9.40 -30.53
CA GLY A 165 -4.83 10.46 -31.27
C GLY A 165 -6.26 10.77 -30.79
N ALA A 166 -6.77 10.08 -29.75
CA ALA A 166 -8.09 10.37 -29.19
C ALA A 166 -8.15 11.77 -28.55
N THR A 167 -9.34 12.36 -28.46
CA THR A 167 -9.54 13.62 -27.72
C THR A 167 -10.06 13.32 -26.32
N VAL A 168 -9.39 13.88 -25.31
CA VAL A 168 -9.70 13.67 -23.89
C VAL A 168 -10.35 14.94 -23.32
N PRO A 169 -11.64 14.92 -22.96
CA PRO A 169 -12.26 16.05 -22.31
C PRO A 169 -11.78 16.14 -20.85
N VAL A 170 -11.24 17.30 -20.45
CA VAL A 170 -10.75 17.58 -19.10
C VAL A 170 -11.51 18.77 -18.54
N ALA A 171 -12.26 18.58 -17.46
CA ALA A 171 -12.99 19.61 -16.77
C ALA A 171 -12.12 20.27 -15.69
N ILE A 172 -12.03 21.61 -15.71
CA ILE A 172 -11.20 22.42 -14.82
C ILE A 172 -12.09 23.42 -14.07
N GLY A 173 -12.04 23.36 -12.73
CA GLY A 173 -12.78 24.26 -11.84
C GLY A 173 -11.85 25.01 -10.90
N PHE A 174 -12.22 26.24 -10.55
CA PHE A 174 -11.46 27.11 -9.63
C PHE A 174 -12.27 27.32 -8.33
N ASN A 175 -11.85 26.66 -7.24
CA ASN A 175 -12.47 26.79 -5.91
C ASN A 175 -11.72 27.82 -5.06
N ILE A 176 -11.73 29.08 -5.52
CA ILE A 176 -10.99 30.14 -4.87
C ILE A 176 -11.84 30.69 -3.71
N LEU A 177 -11.37 30.43 -2.48
CA LEU A 177 -12.02 30.90 -1.26
C LEU A 177 -11.19 32.00 -0.61
N THR A 178 -11.85 33.07 -0.21
CA THR A 178 -11.22 34.26 0.40
C THR A 178 -12.07 34.82 1.55
N PRO A 179 -11.45 35.47 2.56
CA PRO A 179 -12.21 36.06 3.66
C PRO A 179 -13.21 37.16 3.26
N GLU A 180 -12.91 37.89 2.18
CA GLU A 180 -13.79 38.92 1.61
C GLU A 180 -14.15 38.51 0.18
N PRO A 181 -15.45 38.33 -0.16
CA PRO A 181 -15.86 38.01 -1.51
C PRO A 181 -15.37 39.06 -2.50
N THR A 182 -14.63 38.62 -3.51
CA THR A 182 -14.01 39.48 -4.52
C THR A 182 -14.04 38.82 -5.89
N ARG A 183 -13.60 39.56 -6.90
CA ARG A 183 -13.24 38.97 -8.21
C ARG A 183 -11.72 38.84 -8.27
N VAL A 184 -11.27 37.71 -8.81
CA VAL A 184 -9.86 37.40 -8.99
C VAL A 184 -9.56 37.21 -10.47
N ASP A 185 -8.41 37.70 -10.91
CA ASP A 185 -7.88 37.40 -12.23
C ASP A 185 -7.11 36.08 -12.14
N VAL A 186 -7.54 35.06 -12.90
CA VAL A 186 -6.99 33.71 -12.88
C VAL A 186 -6.24 33.47 -14.18
N ARG A 187 -4.96 33.16 -14.06
CA ARG A 187 -4.12 32.63 -15.14
C ARG A 187 -3.99 31.13 -14.96
N CYS A 188 -4.50 30.35 -15.91
CA CYS A 188 -4.40 28.90 -15.90
C CYS A 188 -3.66 28.39 -17.14
N MET A 189 -2.71 27.48 -16.94
CA MET A 189 -1.88 26.87 -17.98
C MET A 189 -1.94 25.35 -17.83
N ALA A 190 -2.11 24.61 -18.91
CA ALA A 190 -1.88 23.16 -18.95
C ALA A 190 -0.82 22.78 -19.97
N GLU A 191 -0.03 21.77 -19.61
CA GLU A 191 1.05 21.20 -20.41
C GLU A 191 0.95 19.68 -20.39
N LEU A 192 0.89 19.06 -21.58
CA LEU A 192 0.95 17.60 -21.73
C LEU A 192 2.32 17.21 -22.28
N ARG A 193 3.05 16.39 -21.52
CA ARG A 193 4.40 15.92 -21.90
C ARG A 193 4.61 14.44 -21.61
N PRO A 194 5.59 13.78 -22.25
CA PRO A 194 5.97 12.42 -21.87
C PRO A 194 6.38 12.34 -20.40
N ILE A 195 6.01 11.25 -19.70
CA ILE A 195 6.24 11.13 -18.25
C ILE A 195 7.73 11.10 -17.87
N ARG A 196 8.58 10.60 -18.78
CA ARG A 196 10.05 10.55 -18.62
C ARG A 196 10.75 11.87 -18.97
N GLY A 197 9.98 12.93 -19.19
CA GLY A 197 10.50 14.20 -19.67
C GLY A 197 10.62 14.25 -21.19
N GLY A 198 11.00 15.42 -21.69
CA GLY A 198 10.97 15.76 -23.12
C GLY A 198 10.09 16.99 -23.38
N GLU A 199 10.03 17.38 -24.65
CA GLU A 199 9.24 18.53 -25.07
C GLU A 199 7.73 18.29 -24.91
N PRO A 200 6.96 19.32 -24.51
CA PRO A 200 5.52 19.22 -24.43
C PRO A 200 4.89 18.92 -25.79
N THR A 201 4.03 17.91 -25.81
CA THR A 201 3.25 17.53 -27.00
C THR A 201 2.04 18.44 -27.22
N TRP A 202 1.58 19.10 -26.16
CA TRP A 202 0.45 20.03 -26.20
C TRP A 202 0.53 21.03 -25.03
N GLN A 203 0.08 22.26 -25.27
CA GLN A 203 -0.02 23.32 -24.27
C GLN A 203 -1.29 24.15 -24.49
N HIS A 204 -1.84 24.66 -23.40
CA HIS A 204 -2.96 25.59 -23.43
C HIS A 204 -2.85 26.59 -22.29
N GLU A 205 -3.23 27.84 -22.56
CA GLU A 205 -3.23 28.92 -21.56
C GLU A 205 -4.54 29.70 -21.69
N GLN A 206 -5.16 30.00 -20.55
CA GLN A 206 -6.41 30.75 -20.46
C GLN A 206 -6.34 31.74 -19.30
N HIS A 207 -6.79 32.97 -19.56
CA HIS A 207 -6.93 34.03 -18.56
C HIS A 207 -8.41 34.36 -18.40
N GLU A 208 -8.90 34.43 -17.16
CA GLU A 208 -10.31 34.69 -16.87
C GLU A 208 -10.50 35.36 -15.51
N VAL A 209 -11.50 36.24 -15.43
CA VAL A 209 -11.97 36.80 -14.16
C VAL A 209 -13.03 35.91 -13.52
N VAL A 210 -12.73 35.38 -12.33
CA VAL A 210 -13.61 34.46 -11.58
C VAL A 210 -14.08 35.10 -10.28
N ALA A 211 -15.31 34.82 -9.85
CA ALA A 211 -15.80 35.21 -8.53
C ALA A 211 -15.31 34.23 -7.45
N THR A 212 -14.92 34.74 -6.28
CA THR A 212 -14.54 33.89 -5.13
C THR A 212 -15.78 33.36 -4.40
N ASP A 213 -15.57 32.37 -3.52
CA ASP A 213 -16.56 31.89 -2.55
C ASP A 213 -17.86 31.37 -3.19
N GLN A 214 -17.74 30.80 -4.40
CA GLN A 214 -18.85 30.19 -5.12
C GLN A 214 -19.11 28.77 -4.60
N PRO A 215 -20.35 28.42 -4.20
CA PRO A 215 -20.69 27.07 -3.74
C PRO A 215 -20.40 25.98 -4.77
N MET A 216 -20.62 26.29 -6.05
CA MET A 216 -20.37 25.39 -7.17
C MET A 216 -19.69 26.18 -8.30
N PRO A 217 -18.36 26.28 -8.32
CA PRO A 217 -17.66 27.03 -9.35
C PRO A 217 -17.87 26.36 -10.72
N PRO A 218 -18.11 27.14 -11.80
CA PRO A 218 -18.31 26.58 -13.13
C PRO A 218 -17.05 25.84 -13.61
N ALA A 219 -17.22 24.66 -14.21
CA ALA A 219 -16.12 23.91 -14.80
C ALA A 219 -15.94 24.27 -16.29
N ARG A 220 -14.69 24.46 -16.72
CA ARG A 220 -14.31 24.68 -18.12
C ARG A 220 -13.84 23.34 -18.69
N VAL A 221 -14.34 22.96 -19.86
CA VAL A 221 -13.90 21.71 -20.51
C VAL A 221 -12.84 22.03 -21.54
N TRP A 222 -11.64 21.47 -21.35
CA TRP A 222 -10.54 21.52 -22.31
C TRP A 222 -10.44 20.18 -23.02
N ASN A 223 -10.36 20.22 -24.35
CA ASN A 223 -10.20 19.04 -25.19
C ASN A 223 -8.71 18.80 -25.42
N VAL A 224 -8.12 17.89 -24.65
CA VAL A 224 -6.70 17.56 -24.70
C VAL A 224 -6.48 16.47 -25.74
N PRO A 225 -5.71 16.70 -26.82
CA PRO A 225 -5.41 15.66 -27.80
C PRO A 225 -4.41 14.66 -27.20
N ALA A 226 -4.78 13.38 -27.17
CA ALA A 226 -3.88 12.30 -26.84
C ALA A 226 -2.81 12.18 -27.94
N PRO A 227 -1.52 12.03 -27.57
CA PRO A 227 -0.45 11.80 -28.52
C PRO A 227 -0.71 10.58 -29.42
N THR A 228 -0.10 10.57 -30.60
CA THR A 228 -0.17 9.44 -31.54
C THR A 228 0.80 8.32 -31.20
N ALA A 229 1.85 8.62 -30.44
CA ALA A 229 2.77 7.63 -29.92
C ALA A 229 2.19 7.00 -28.63
N GLU A 230 2.36 5.68 -28.50
CA GLU A 230 2.04 5.00 -27.24
C GLU A 230 3.02 5.42 -26.14
N GLY A 231 2.51 5.53 -24.93
CA GLY A 231 3.30 6.00 -23.80
C GLY A 231 2.45 6.50 -22.64
N MET A 232 3.12 6.76 -21.52
CA MET A 232 2.55 7.49 -20.41
C MET A 232 2.88 8.98 -20.55
N TYR A 233 1.87 9.82 -20.37
CA TYR A 233 1.97 11.26 -20.47
C TYR A 233 1.47 11.92 -19.19
N LEU A 234 2.16 12.98 -18.77
CA LEU A 234 1.80 13.81 -17.63
C LEU A 234 1.12 15.08 -18.15
N LEU A 235 -0.14 15.27 -17.76
CA LEU A 235 -0.84 16.55 -17.90
C LEU A 235 -0.69 17.32 -16.59
N GLU A 236 0.05 18.42 -16.65
CA GLU A 236 0.23 19.33 -15.53
C GLU A 236 -0.60 20.60 -15.73
N VAL A 237 -1.52 20.87 -14.82
CA VAL A 237 -2.39 22.05 -14.82
C VAL A 237 -1.94 22.97 -13.69
N ARG A 238 -1.53 24.19 -14.02
CA ARG A 238 -1.13 25.23 -13.08
C ARG A 238 -2.14 26.37 -13.14
N SER A 239 -2.52 26.87 -11.98
CA SER A 239 -3.33 28.09 -11.87
C SER A 239 -2.67 29.05 -10.89
N SER A 240 -2.59 30.32 -11.26
CA SER A 240 -2.21 31.42 -10.37
C SER A 240 -3.28 32.50 -10.43
N TRP A 241 -3.57 33.14 -9.30
CA TRP A 241 -4.59 34.18 -9.26
C TRP A 241 -4.23 35.36 -8.38
N GLU A 242 -4.75 36.53 -8.74
CA GLU A 242 -4.58 37.77 -8.02
C GLU A 242 -5.92 38.49 -7.82
N PRO A 243 -6.18 39.09 -6.65
CA PRO A 243 -7.39 39.89 -6.44
C PRO A 243 -7.44 41.10 -7.38
N ILE A 244 -8.56 41.28 -8.05
CA ILE A 244 -8.81 42.50 -8.82
C ILE A 244 -9.08 43.63 -7.83
N ALA A 245 -8.36 44.74 -7.99
CA ALA A 245 -8.59 45.92 -7.19
C ALA A 245 -9.94 46.54 -7.59
N ASP A 246 -11.02 46.18 -6.88
CA ASP A 246 -12.25 46.94 -6.99
C ASP A 246 -11.99 48.38 -6.54
N SER A 247 -12.38 49.33 -7.40
CA SER A 247 -12.29 50.78 -7.15
C SER A 247 -13.12 51.24 -5.93
N GLU A 248 -13.93 50.35 -5.34
CA GLU A 248 -14.87 50.63 -4.24
C GLU A 248 -14.42 50.11 -2.85
N GLY A 249 -13.12 49.89 -2.64
CA GLY A 249 -12.60 49.59 -1.30
C GLY A 249 -12.63 50.80 -0.34
N THR A 250 -13.35 50.67 0.78
CA THR A 250 -13.32 51.59 1.93
C THR A 250 -11.87 51.86 2.38
N ARG A 251 -11.61 53.06 2.93
CA ARG A 251 -10.24 53.53 3.28
C ARG A 251 -9.47 52.58 4.23
N LEU A 252 -10.18 51.76 5.01
CA LEU A 252 -9.62 50.73 5.90
C LEU A 252 -9.00 49.54 5.13
N GLY A 253 -9.66 49.03 4.10
CA GLY A 253 -9.12 47.94 3.27
C GLY A 253 -7.88 48.34 2.45
N ARG A 254 -7.74 49.65 2.15
CA ARG A 254 -6.53 50.20 1.54
C ARG A 254 -5.37 50.34 2.53
N TRP A 255 -5.66 50.53 3.82
CA TRP A 255 -4.64 50.66 4.87
C TRP A 255 -4.10 49.28 5.31
N LEU A 256 -4.96 48.27 5.42
CA LEU A 256 -4.56 46.87 5.69
C LEU A 256 -3.72 46.28 4.55
N ARG A 257 -4.04 46.60 3.29
CA ARG A 257 -3.23 46.20 2.11
C ARG A 257 -1.83 46.83 2.09
N ARG A 258 -1.64 48.04 2.62
CA ARG A 258 -0.32 48.70 2.69
C ARG A 258 0.61 48.13 3.77
N ARG A 259 0.08 47.37 4.74
CA ARG A 259 0.90 46.70 5.77
C ARG A 259 1.22 45.25 5.45
N ARG A 260 0.56 44.64 4.47
CA ARG A 260 0.90 43.30 3.97
C ARG A 260 1.99 43.45 2.90
N SER A 261 3.08 42.69 3.05
CA SER A 261 4.07 42.47 1.99
C SER A 261 3.37 42.12 0.67
N PRO A 262 3.92 42.45 -0.52
CA PRO A 262 3.30 42.09 -1.79
C PRO A 262 2.94 40.61 -1.76
N THR A 263 1.64 40.32 -1.73
CA THR A 263 1.12 38.95 -1.70
C THR A 263 1.65 38.28 -2.95
N MET A 264 2.53 37.28 -2.77
CA MET A 264 2.87 36.35 -3.84
C MET A 264 1.56 35.85 -4.45
N ALA A 265 1.46 35.84 -5.78
CA ALA A 265 0.33 35.24 -6.49
C ALA A 265 0.08 33.84 -5.90
N THR A 266 -1.11 33.63 -5.35
CA THR A 266 -1.48 32.31 -4.85
C THR A 266 -1.57 31.38 -6.04
N SER A 267 -0.99 30.19 -5.93
CA SER A 267 -0.96 29.23 -7.02
C SER A 267 -1.31 27.83 -6.55
N SER A 268 -1.80 27.03 -7.49
CA SER A 268 -2.17 25.64 -7.29
C SER A 268 -1.76 24.84 -8.52
N VAL A 269 -1.36 23.58 -8.30
CA VAL A 269 -0.90 22.67 -9.36
C VAL A 269 -1.58 21.32 -9.21
N ARG A 270 -2.08 20.79 -10.33
CA ARG A 270 -2.60 19.44 -10.46
C ARG A 270 -1.84 18.67 -11.51
N ARG A 271 -1.61 17.40 -11.23
CA ARG A 271 -0.94 16.45 -12.11
C ARG A 271 -1.87 15.28 -12.33
N LEU A 272 -2.03 14.86 -13.57
CA LEU A 272 -2.70 13.61 -13.89
C LEU A 272 -1.96 12.88 -14.99
N THR A 273 -2.04 11.55 -14.97
CA THR A 273 -1.41 10.72 -16.00
C THR A 273 -2.43 10.20 -17.01
N LEU A 274 -2.00 10.12 -18.27
CA LEU A 274 -2.73 9.49 -19.37
C LEU A 274 -1.87 8.34 -19.91
N ALA A 275 -2.46 7.15 -20.00
CA ALA A 275 -1.89 6.01 -20.69
C ALA A 275 -2.42 5.95 -22.12
N VAL A 276 -1.56 6.23 -23.09
CA VAL A 276 -1.89 6.07 -24.51
C VAL A 276 -1.50 4.66 -24.93
N VAL A 277 -2.50 3.83 -25.22
CA VAL A 277 -2.31 2.41 -25.59
C VAL A 277 -3.10 2.11 -26.85
N GLY A 278 -2.42 1.63 -27.89
CA GLY A 278 -3.03 1.28 -29.17
C GLY A 278 -3.83 -0.03 -29.12
N PRO A 279 -4.59 -0.32 -30.17
CA PRO A 279 -5.45 -1.51 -30.25
C PRO A 279 -4.67 -2.80 -30.54
N ASN A 280 -3.45 -2.70 -31.07
CA ASN A 280 -2.61 -3.84 -31.40
C ASN A 280 -1.40 -3.89 -30.46
N PRO A 281 -0.93 -5.09 -30.05
CA PRO A 281 0.31 -5.20 -29.31
C PRO A 281 1.44 -4.64 -30.16
N VAL A 282 2.18 -3.68 -29.61
CA VAL A 282 3.50 -3.36 -30.13
C VAL A 282 4.28 -4.66 -30.03
N PRO A 283 4.89 -5.17 -31.12
CA PRO A 283 5.64 -6.41 -31.06
C PRO A 283 6.62 -6.33 -29.89
N VAL A 284 6.47 -7.20 -28.89
CA VAL A 284 7.53 -7.37 -27.88
C VAL A 284 8.73 -7.76 -28.69
N ALA A 285 9.77 -6.92 -28.72
CA ALA A 285 11.00 -7.21 -29.45
C ALA A 285 11.46 -8.61 -29.02
N GLY A 286 11.27 -9.56 -29.93
CA GLY A 286 11.27 -10.97 -29.66
C GLY A 286 11.31 -11.66 -31.01
N ALA A 287 12.54 -11.90 -31.49
CA ALA A 287 12.96 -12.70 -32.65
C ALA A 287 13.90 -11.99 -33.64
N ALA A 288 14.47 -10.82 -33.31
CA ALA A 288 15.70 -10.38 -33.98
C ALA A 288 16.90 -10.97 -33.22
N ARG A 289 17.94 -11.41 -33.95
CA ARG A 289 19.20 -11.88 -33.33
C ARG A 289 19.70 -10.82 -32.38
N GLY A 290 19.74 -11.15 -31.08
CA GLY A 290 20.04 -10.23 -29.99
C GLY A 290 21.24 -9.35 -30.29
N GLY A 291 21.08 -8.04 -30.07
CA GLY A 291 22.21 -7.12 -30.04
C GLY A 291 23.25 -7.60 -29.02
N PRO A 292 24.52 -7.17 -29.15
CA PRO A 292 25.59 -7.64 -28.28
C PRO A 292 25.26 -7.29 -26.82
N ALA A 293 25.20 -8.31 -25.97
CA ALA A 293 25.20 -8.12 -24.52
C ALA A 293 26.56 -7.55 -24.13
N GLN A 294 26.56 -6.46 -23.37
CA GLN A 294 27.78 -5.75 -23.00
C GLN A 294 27.94 -5.76 -21.49
N ASP A 295 29.05 -6.29 -20.99
CA ASP A 295 29.41 -6.14 -19.59
C ASP A 295 29.72 -4.67 -19.32
N VAL A 296 28.86 -4.03 -18.54
CA VAL A 296 28.97 -2.61 -18.16
C VAL A 296 29.66 -2.44 -16.82
N GLU A 297 29.60 -3.46 -15.98
CA GLU A 297 30.32 -3.50 -14.70
C GLU A 297 30.72 -4.92 -14.31
N VAL A 298 31.97 -5.10 -13.86
CA VAL A 298 32.50 -6.36 -13.33
C VAL A 298 33.27 -6.06 -12.05
N LEU A 299 32.85 -6.68 -10.95
CA LEU A 299 33.45 -6.51 -9.63
C LEU A 299 33.95 -7.85 -9.11
N ASP A 300 35.21 -7.89 -8.68
CA ASP A 300 35.75 -8.98 -7.87
C ASP A 300 35.61 -8.58 -6.40
N LEU A 301 34.69 -9.23 -5.67
CA LEU A 301 34.36 -8.87 -4.29
C LEU A 301 35.53 -9.09 -3.33
N ALA A 302 36.46 -10.00 -3.64
CA ALA A 302 37.67 -10.21 -2.85
C ALA A 302 38.69 -9.07 -3.06
N ARG A 303 38.64 -8.39 -4.22
CA ARG A 303 39.60 -7.36 -4.63
C ARG A 303 38.90 -6.16 -5.24
N LEU A 304 38.08 -5.52 -4.43
CA LEU A 304 37.37 -4.30 -4.80
C LEU A 304 38.36 -3.19 -5.22
N ARG A 305 38.35 -2.82 -6.51
CA ARG A 305 39.18 -1.75 -7.08
C ARG A 305 38.38 -0.45 -7.21
N GLY A 306 39.07 0.68 -7.05
CA GLY A 306 38.48 2.02 -7.25
C GLY A 306 37.69 2.55 -6.04
N TYR A 307 37.35 3.83 -6.09
CA TYR A 307 36.57 4.51 -5.05
C TYR A 307 35.07 4.28 -5.30
N ARG A 308 34.39 3.57 -4.38
CA ARG A 308 32.95 3.30 -4.46
C ARG A 308 32.31 3.20 -3.06
N PRO A 309 31.05 3.62 -2.89
CA PRO A 309 30.33 3.44 -1.64
C PRO A 309 30.16 1.96 -1.31
N THR A 310 30.61 1.56 -0.13
CA THR A 310 30.40 0.23 0.43
C THR A 310 29.96 0.36 1.88
N ALA A 311 29.04 -0.50 2.31
CA ALA A 311 28.65 -0.63 3.71
C ALA A 311 28.54 -2.12 4.07
N SER A 312 28.77 -2.46 5.33
CA SER A 312 28.59 -3.80 5.87
C SER A 312 27.98 -3.69 7.26
N GLY A 313 27.28 -4.72 7.70
CA GLY A 313 26.66 -4.70 9.02
C GLY A 313 25.92 -5.96 9.39
N ARG A 314 25.12 -5.82 10.45
CA ARG A 314 24.17 -6.83 10.92
C ARG A 314 22.75 -6.31 10.79
N ALA A 315 21.84 -7.17 10.35
CA ALA A 315 20.41 -6.89 10.28
C ALA A 315 19.66 -7.82 11.24
N PRO A 316 18.59 -7.35 11.91
CA PRO A 316 17.85 -8.18 12.85
C PRO A 316 17.33 -9.45 12.18
N LEU A 317 17.26 -10.54 12.95
CA LEU A 317 16.66 -11.79 12.48
C LEU A 317 15.17 -11.55 12.16
N PRO A 318 14.65 -12.13 11.07
CA PRO A 318 13.24 -12.02 10.73
C PRO A 318 12.36 -12.61 11.84
N ALA A 319 11.23 -11.95 12.10
CA ALA A 319 10.25 -12.43 13.06
C ALA A 319 9.63 -13.77 12.58
N PRO A 320 9.26 -14.68 13.50
CA PRO A 320 8.59 -15.92 13.13
C PRO A 320 7.31 -15.66 12.30
N GLY A 321 7.24 -16.21 11.08
CA GLY A 321 6.11 -16.04 10.16
C GLY A 321 6.14 -14.76 9.30
N GLY A 322 7.21 -13.97 9.37
CA GLY A 322 7.50 -12.88 8.42
C GLY A 322 8.29 -13.35 7.19
N ASP A 323 8.65 -12.40 6.32
CA ASP A 323 9.51 -12.68 5.16
C ASP A 323 10.84 -13.30 5.59
N ALA A 324 11.39 -14.20 4.77
CA ALA A 324 12.59 -14.95 5.10
C ALA A 324 13.84 -14.05 5.29
N TRP A 325 13.77 -12.80 4.84
CA TRP A 325 14.63 -11.68 5.20
C TRP A 325 13.97 -10.37 4.72
N ALA A 326 14.51 -9.22 5.14
CA ALA A 326 14.16 -7.92 4.59
C ALA A 326 15.44 -7.13 4.29
N VAL A 327 15.37 -6.24 3.29
CA VAL A 327 16.50 -5.34 2.99
C VAL A 327 16.81 -4.51 4.25
N PRO A 328 18.06 -4.49 4.74
CA PRO A 328 18.42 -3.77 5.96
C PRO A 328 18.04 -2.29 5.84
N GLU A 329 17.42 -1.72 6.87
CA GLU A 329 17.06 -0.29 6.88
C GLU A 329 18.28 0.60 6.62
N ALA A 330 19.45 0.22 7.15
CA ALA A 330 20.71 0.93 6.91
C ALA A 330 21.12 0.98 5.43
N ALA A 331 20.65 0.06 4.59
CA ALA A 331 20.86 0.06 3.15
C ALA A 331 19.79 0.86 2.38
N LEU A 332 18.70 1.23 3.05
CA LEU A 332 17.59 2.04 2.50
C LEU A 332 17.72 3.53 2.84
N VAL A 333 18.57 3.91 3.81
CA VAL A 333 18.76 5.33 4.17
C VAL A 333 19.59 6.06 3.10
N GLU A 334 19.08 7.17 2.57
CA GLU A 334 19.88 8.08 1.74
C GLU A 334 21.09 8.57 2.55
N ALA A 335 22.30 8.22 2.09
CA ALA A 335 23.51 8.74 2.71
C ALA A 335 23.52 10.27 2.60
N THR A 336 23.43 10.98 3.73
CA THR A 336 23.55 12.43 3.77
C THR A 336 24.89 12.86 3.17
N ARG A 337 25.01 14.12 2.72
CA ARG A 337 26.30 14.65 2.22
C ARG A 337 27.45 14.47 3.23
N ARG A 338 27.13 14.35 4.53
CA ARG A 338 28.05 14.02 5.64
C ARG A 338 28.34 12.53 5.80
N ASP A 339 27.38 11.64 5.53
CA ASP A 339 27.61 10.18 5.54
C ASP A 339 28.44 9.72 4.34
N ARG A 340 28.28 10.39 3.19
CA ARG A 340 29.20 10.24 2.04
C ARG A 340 30.66 10.56 2.41
N LEU A 341 30.87 11.46 3.38
CA LEU A 341 32.19 11.78 3.95
C LEU A 341 32.64 10.79 5.04
N ARG A 342 31.73 10.10 5.75
CA ARG A 342 32.10 9.02 6.70
C ARG A 342 32.41 7.69 6.01
N GLY A 343 31.83 7.43 4.84
CA GLY A 343 32.25 6.36 3.93
C GLY A 343 33.71 6.51 3.44
N TRP A 344 34.40 7.59 3.79
CA TRP A 344 35.84 7.77 3.55
C TRP A 344 36.74 6.96 4.49
N ILE A 345 36.21 6.32 5.55
CA ILE A 345 37.05 5.75 6.63
C ILE A 345 37.06 4.21 6.73
N THR A 346 36.15 3.47 6.10
CA THR A 346 36.24 1.99 6.09
C THR A 346 36.94 1.48 4.82
N ARG A 347 38.20 1.06 4.95
CA ARG A 347 38.88 0.23 3.95
C ARG A 347 38.20 -1.14 3.89
N ALA A 348 37.19 -1.29 3.02
CA ALA A 348 36.58 -2.58 2.74
C ALA A 348 37.49 -3.39 1.79
N GLY A 349 38.47 -4.11 2.36
CA GLY A 349 39.15 -5.21 1.69
C GLY A 349 38.66 -6.52 2.31
N SER A 350 38.15 -7.43 1.48
CA SER A 350 37.58 -8.77 1.78
C SER A 350 36.24 -8.90 2.51
N GLU A 351 35.77 -7.93 3.31
CA GLU A 351 34.47 -8.09 4.04
C GLU A 351 33.24 -8.31 3.14
N ALA A 352 33.27 -7.83 1.89
CA ALA A 352 32.16 -8.01 0.95
C ALA A 352 32.13 -9.41 0.30
N ALA A 353 33.26 -10.12 0.31
CA ALA A 353 33.38 -11.48 -0.24
C ALA A 353 32.97 -12.54 0.79
N ASP A 354 33.15 -12.27 2.08
CA ASP A 354 32.89 -13.24 3.15
C ASP A 354 31.74 -12.76 4.05
N LEU A 355 30.52 -13.26 3.79
CA LEU A 355 29.35 -12.95 4.61
C LEU A 355 29.25 -13.93 5.78
N ALA A 356 29.53 -13.44 6.98
CA ALA A 356 29.51 -14.24 8.20
C ALA A 356 28.15 -14.91 8.45
N ARG A 357 28.16 -16.03 9.17
CA ARG A 357 26.93 -16.73 9.59
C ARG A 357 25.97 -15.83 10.36
N ALA A 358 24.69 -16.11 10.25
CA ALA A 358 23.63 -15.56 11.08
C ALA A 358 23.81 -16.02 12.53
N ASP A 359 23.73 -15.08 13.47
CA ASP A 359 23.86 -15.35 14.90
C ASP A 359 22.92 -14.44 15.71
N ALA A 360 23.08 -14.42 17.04
CA ALA A 360 22.26 -13.59 17.93
C ALA A 360 22.40 -12.08 17.65
N ALA A 361 23.47 -11.63 16.97
CA ALA A 361 23.62 -10.25 16.55
C ALA A 361 22.92 -9.96 15.22
N GLY A 362 22.47 -10.99 14.49
CA GLY A 362 21.66 -10.89 13.29
C GLY A 362 22.31 -11.42 12.01
N LEU A 363 21.64 -11.18 10.88
CA LEU A 363 22.08 -11.55 9.53
C LEU A 363 23.26 -10.68 9.11
N SER A 364 24.33 -11.29 8.58
CA SER A 364 25.46 -10.54 7.99
C SER A 364 25.07 -10.01 6.62
N TRP A 365 25.36 -8.74 6.35
CA TRP A 365 25.09 -8.13 5.06
C TRP A 365 26.22 -7.23 4.58
N SER A 366 26.33 -7.09 3.25
CA SER A 366 27.19 -6.13 2.57
C SER A 366 26.39 -5.39 1.49
N ALA A 367 26.67 -4.10 1.32
CA ALA A 367 26.07 -3.24 0.32
C ALA A 367 27.16 -2.56 -0.53
N ILE A 368 26.92 -2.47 -1.83
CA ILE A 368 27.89 -2.06 -2.85
C ILE A 368 27.18 -1.17 -3.88
N GLY A 369 27.72 0.02 -4.13
CA GLY A 369 27.28 0.83 -5.28
C GLY A 369 27.72 0.22 -6.61
N LEU A 370 26.78 0.15 -7.56
CA LEU A 370 26.97 -0.24 -8.95
C LEU A 370 26.93 0.99 -9.87
N LYS A 371 27.30 0.82 -11.15
CA LYS A 371 27.28 1.82 -12.21
C LYS A 371 26.49 1.32 -13.41
N VAL A 372 25.40 2.03 -13.70
CA VAL A 372 24.48 1.73 -14.78
C VAL A 372 24.57 2.86 -15.81
N PRO A 373 25.14 2.62 -17.01
CA PRO A 373 25.31 3.67 -18.02
C PRO A 373 23.99 4.09 -18.66
N HIS A 374 23.07 3.14 -18.88
CA HIS A 374 21.76 3.39 -19.48
C HIS A 374 20.64 2.89 -18.55
N PRO A 375 20.25 3.69 -17.54
CA PRO A 375 19.06 3.40 -16.75
C PRO A 375 17.84 3.19 -17.67
N ASP A 376 16.90 2.38 -17.20
CA ASP A 376 15.68 1.93 -17.90
C ASP A 376 15.88 0.85 -18.98
N ARG A 377 17.10 0.45 -19.30
CA ARG A 377 17.35 -0.73 -20.14
C ARG A 377 17.36 -2.03 -19.32
N PRO A 378 17.00 -3.17 -19.92
CA PRO A 378 17.17 -4.46 -19.25
C PRO A 378 18.65 -4.74 -19.01
N HIS A 379 18.97 -5.18 -17.80
CA HIS A 379 20.29 -5.67 -17.43
C HIS A 379 20.17 -7.08 -16.86
N ARG A 380 21.27 -7.83 -16.92
CA ARG A 380 21.44 -9.09 -16.21
C ARG A 380 22.46 -8.89 -15.10
N LEU A 381 22.02 -9.06 -13.85
CA LEU A 381 22.88 -9.13 -12.69
C LEU A 381 23.29 -10.58 -12.46
N THR A 382 24.59 -10.86 -12.48
CA THR A 382 25.16 -12.18 -12.17
C THR A 382 26.00 -12.10 -10.90
N VAL A 383 25.75 -12.99 -9.95
CA VAL A 383 26.51 -13.13 -8.71
C VAL A 383 27.07 -14.55 -8.60
N THR A 384 28.35 -14.67 -8.31
CA THR A 384 29.04 -15.95 -8.15
C THR A 384 29.26 -16.26 -6.66
N VAL A 385 28.84 -17.46 -6.24
CA VAL A 385 29.10 -18.02 -4.91
C VAL A 385 30.22 -19.05 -5.04
N THR A 386 31.21 -18.95 -4.17
CA THR A 386 32.42 -19.79 -4.18
C THR A 386 32.50 -20.74 -3.00
N GLY A 387 31.63 -20.59 -1.99
CA GLY A 387 31.61 -21.44 -0.79
C GLY A 387 30.39 -21.18 0.10
N GLY A 388 29.98 -22.19 0.88
CA GLY A 388 28.84 -22.12 1.80
C GLY A 388 27.50 -22.52 1.15
N HIS A 389 26.38 -22.32 1.86
CA HIS A 389 25.05 -22.63 1.33
C HIS A 389 24.57 -21.54 0.37
N SER A 390 24.58 -21.82 -0.94
CA SER A 390 24.12 -20.84 -1.95
C SER A 390 22.67 -20.41 -1.72
N ALA A 391 21.79 -21.34 -1.34
CA ALA A 391 20.38 -21.05 -1.03
C ALA A 391 20.19 -20.04 0.12
N ALA A 392 21.20 -19.85 0.98
CA ALA A 392 21.12 -18.90 2.09
C ALA A 392 21.41 -17.45 1.67
N LEU A 393 21.98 -17.22 0.48
CA LEU A 393 22.28 -15.89 -0.01
C LEU A 393 21.00 -15.17 -0.47
N GLY A 394 20.65 -14.09 0.23
CA GLY A 394 19.71 -13.08 -0.22
C GLY A 394 20.41 -12.01 -1.06
N VAL A 395 19.79 -11.59 -2.16
CA VAL A 395 20.31 -10.55 -3.07
C VAL A 395 19.20 -9.54 -3.33
N ALA A 396 19.50 -8.26 -3.08
CA ALA A 396 18.62 -7.17 -3.46
C ALA A 396 19.35 -6.08 -4.23
N LEU A 397 18.62 -5.39 -5.11
CA LEU A 397 19.10 -4.19 -5.80
C LEU A 397 18.20 -3.03 -5.42
N VAL A 398 18.78 -1.96 -4.88
CA VAL A 398 18.07 -0.80 -4.37
C VAL A 398 18.38 0.42 -5.23
N ASN A 399 17.34 1.03 -5.79
CA ASN A 399 17.45 2.32 -6.47
C ASN A 399 17.07 3.43 -5.49
N SER A 400 17.99 4.34 -5.23
CA SER A 400 17.70 5.58 -4.51
C SER A 400 17.51 6.68 -5.55
N PRO A 401 16.31 7.29 -5.67
CA PRO A 401 16.12 8.37 -6.62
C PRO A 401 17.05 9.52 -6.24
N GLY A 402 17.72 10.14 -7.22
CA GLY A 402 18.51 11.34 -6.97
C GLY A 402 17.59 12.54 -6.65
N GLY A 403 17.15 12.69 -5.40
CA GLY A 403 16.35 13.85 -4.98
C GLY A 403 15.80 13.74 -3.55
N PRO A 404 15.61 14.88 -2.85
CA PRO A 404 15.30 14.93 -1.41
C PRO A 404 13.92 14.39 -0.99
N ALA A 405 13.13 13.84 -1.93
CA ALA A 405 11.79 13.31 -1.70
C ALA A 405 11.61 11.87 -2.21
N GLY A 406 12.65 11.26 -2.80
CA GLY A 406 12.57 9.93 -3.40
C GLY A 406 12.70 8.82 -2.37
N ARG A 407 11.67 7.99 -2.22
CA ARG A 407 11.80 6.76 -1.42
C ARG A 407 12.77 5.78 -2.10
N PRO A 408 13.65 5.09 -1.36
CA PRO A 408 14.42 3.97 -1.90
C PRO A 408 13.44 2.90 -2.42
N ARG A 409 13.77 2.29 -3.56
CA ARG A 409 12.98 1.23 -4.18
C ARG A 409 13.79 -0.03 -4.32
N ILE A 410 13.16 -1.16 -4.05
CA ILE A 410 13.76 -2.48 -4.21
C ILE A 410 13.38 -2.99 -5.59
N VAL A 411 14.34 -2.98 -6.52
CA VAL A 411 14.15 -3.39 -7.92
C VAL A 411 14.59 -4.82 -8.20
N LEU A 412 15.25 -5.45 -7.23
CA LEU A 412 15.47 -6.89 -7.17
C LEU A 412 15.39 -7.32 -5.71
N ASP A 413 14.75 -8.45 -5.45
CA ASP A 413 14.71 -9.12 -4.15
C ASP A 413 14.50 -10.61 -4.39
N VAL A 414 15.58 -11.36 -4.28
CA VAL A 414 15.67 -12.78 -4.64
C VAL A 414 16.61 -13.51 -3.68
N CYS A 415 16.48 -14.83 -3.65
CA CYS A 415 17.49 -15.70 -3.06
C CYS A 415 18.18 -16.48 -4.17
N ALA A 416 19.46 -16.77 -3.99
CA ALA A 416 20.10 -17.82 -4.78
C ALA A 416 19.51 -19.19 -4.40
N SER A 417 19.85 -20.22 -5.17
CA SER A 417 19.30 -21.57 -5.01
C SER A 417 20.41 -22.62 -5.14
N GLY A 418 20.07 -23.88 -4.90
CA GLY A 418 21.00 -24.99 -5.05
C GLY A 418 21.67 -25.48 -3.76
N PRO A 419 22.46 -26.56 -3.86
CA PRO A 419 23.10 -27.21 -2.72
C PRO A 419 24.29 -26.41 -2.17
N PRO A 420 24.78 -26.74 -0.96
CA PRO A 420 26.02 -26.15 -0.44
C PRO A 420 27.21 -26.38 -1.35
N ILE A 421 28.02 -25.34 -1.51
CA ILE A 421 29.33 -25.40 -2.15
C ILE A 421 30.36 -25.72 -1.07
N LEU A 422 30.91 -26.93 -1.15
CA LEU A 422 31.97 -27.40 -0.26
C LEU A 422 33.27 -26.64 -0.51
N GLN A 423 34.20 -26.70 0.45
CA GLN A 423 35.55 -26.17 0.29
C GLN A 423 36.20 -26.82 -0.95
N ASP A 424 36.75 -26.00 -1.85
CA ASP A 424 37.31 -26.39 -3.16
C ASP A 424 36.29 -26.94 -4.19
N GLY A 425 34.99 -26.83 -3.92
CA GLY A 425 33.93 -27.15 -4.88
C GLY A 425 33.85 -26.14 -6.03
N PRO A 426 33.23 -26.52 -7.18
CA PRO A 426 33.05 -25.60 -8.28
C PRO A 426 32.13 -24.43 -7.87
N PRO A 427 32.45 -23.18 -8.24
CA PRO A 427 31.60 -22.05 -7.94
C PRO A 427 30.28 -22.15 -8.70
N ALA A 428 29.22 -21.57 -8.12
CA ALA A 428 27.91 -21.46 -8.76
C ALA A 428 27.60 -20.00 -9.08
N SER A 429 27.12 -19.72 -10.28
CA SER A 429 26.70 -18.38 -10.70
C SER A 429 25.19 -18.31 -10.86
N PHE A 430 24.61 -17.26 -10.30
CA PHE A 430 23.18 -17.00 -10.33
C PHE A 430 22.94 -15.70 -11.09
N SER A 431 21.94 -15.68 -11.96
CA SER A 431 21.66 -14.53 -12.82
C SER A 431 20.19 -14.14 -12.79
N TRP A 432 19.93 -12.84 -12.69
CA TRP A 432 18.59 -12.27 -12.67
C TRP A 432 18.48 -11.10 -13.63
N LEU A 433 17.33 -10.97 -14.28
CA LEU A 433 16.99 -9.79 -15.06
C LEU A 433 16.54 -8.67 -14.14
N VAL A 434 17.01 -7.45 -14.41
CA VAL A 434 16.71 -6.24 -13.63
C VAL A 434 16.54 -5.04 -14.56
N TRP A 435 15.67 -4.10 -14.17
CA TRP A 435 15.47 -2.83 -14.86
C TRP A 435 15.82 -1.66 -13.93
N PRO A 436 17.12 -1.42 -13.68
CA PRO A 436 17.53 -0.30 -12.85
C PRO A 436 17.12 1.02 -13.52
N ASP A 437 16.48 1.90 -12.75
CA ASP A 437 16.03 3.23 -13.17
C ASP A 437 16.87 4.36 -12.54
N ALA A 438 17.96 3.98 -11.85
CA ALA A 438 18.99 4.86 -11.33
C ALA A 438 20.36 4.53 -11.95
N ALA A 439 21.22 5.54 -12.09
CA ALA A 439 22.57 5.38 -12.63
C ALA A 439 23.55 4.73 -11.63
N ASP A 440 23.23 4.79 -10.33
CA ASP A 440 24.05 4.32 -9.22
C ASP A 440 23.24 3.50 -8.19
N PRO A 441 22.64 2.37 -8.59
CA PRO A 441 21.90 1.53 -7.67
C PRO A 441 22.84 0.83 -6.68
N THR A 442 22.31 0.43 -5.53
CA THR A 442 23.05 -0.27 -4.47
C THR A 442 22.67 -1.75 -4.47
N LEU A 443 23.64 -2.62 -4.72
CA LEU A 443 23.53 -4.07 -4.54
C LEU A 443 23.69 -4.41 -3.06
N VAL A 444 22.76 -5.18 -2.51
CA VAL A 444 22.78 -5.68 -1.13
C VAL A 444 22.82 -7.20 -1.15
N LEU A 445 23.74 -7.78 -0.39
CA LEU A 445 23.97 -9.21 -0.27
C LEU A 445 23.86 -9.60 1.20
N VAL A 446 23.11 -10.65 1.51
CA VAL A 446 22.82 -11.07 2.89
C VAL A 446 23.01 -12.58 3.06
N ASN A 447 23.70 -12.99 4.12
CA ASN A 447 23.77 -14.39 4.51
C ASN A 447 22.71 -14.72 5.58
N ARG A 448 21.82 -15.67 5.25
CA ARG A 448 20.75 -16.17 6.13
C ARG A 448 21.12 -17.46 6.87
N ASP A 449 22.26 -18.06 6.58
CA ASP A 449 22.70 -19.34 7.13
C ASP A 449 23.23 -19.15 8.55
N ALA A 450 22.71 -19.91 9.52
CA ALA A 450 23.20 -19.91 10.89
C ALA A 450 24.46 -20.79 11.09
N ASP A 451 24.70 -21.72 10.16
CA ASP A 451 25.70 -22.77 10.30
C ASP A 451 26.98 -22.47 9.54
N ALA A 452 26.90 -21.78 8.40
CA ALA A 452 28.06 -21.49 7.55
C ALA A 452 28.16 -20.02 7.08
N THR A 453 29.40 -19.60 6.81
CA THR A 453 29.71 -18.38 6.06
C THR A 453 29.41 -18.60 4.58
N VAL A 454 28.88 -17.58 3.89
CA VAL A 454 28.72 -17.57 2.44
C VAL A 454 29.87 -16.79 1.82
N GLN A 455 30.59 -17.43 0.90
CA GLN A 455 31.71 -16.84 0.18
C GLN A 455 31.31 -16.46 -1.24
N LEU A 456 31.66 -15.24 -1.65
CA LEU A 456 31.25 -14.63 -2.89
C LEU A 456 32.47 -14.30 -3.75
N GLY A 457 32.34 -14.54 -5.05
CA GLY A 457 33.37 -14.27 -6.05
C GLY A 457 33.08 -12.98 -6.82
N THR A 458 32.69 -13.12 -8.07
CA THR A 458 32.42 -12.01 -8.98
C THR A 458 30.95 -11.57 -8.97
N VAL A 459 30.76 -10.27 -9.14
CA VAL A 459 29.49 -9.66 -9.53
C VAL A 459 29.66 -9.08 -10.93
N THR A 460 28.73 -9.36 -11.83
CA THR A 460 28.75 -8.83 -13.19
C THR A 460 27.39 -8.23 -13.51
N LEU A 461 27.39 -7.00 -14.02
CA LEU A 461 26.22 -6.36 -14.59
C LEU A 461 26.42 -6.26 -16.10
N THR A 462 25.55 -6.95 -16.84
CA THR A 462 25.54 -6.95 -18.30
C THR A 462 24.33 -6.15 -18.79
N GLU A 463 24.56 -5.10 -19.57
CA GLU A 463 23.49 -4.42 -20.31
C GLU A 463 23.02 -5.29 -21.48
N LEU A 464 21.71 -5.37 -21.65
CA LEU A 464 21.07 -6.15 -22.70
C LEU A 464 20.40 -5.21 -23.70
N ALA A 465 20.62 -5.46 -24.99
CA ALA A 465 19.88 -4.76 -26.04
C ALA A 465 18.39 -5.18 -26.04
N GLU A 466 18.13 -6.46 -25.79
CA GLU A 466 16.81 -7.07 -25.70
C GLU A 466 16.80 -8.14 -24.60
N VAL A 467 15.61 -8.46 -24.09
CA VAL A 467 15.44 -9.51 -23.08
C VAL A 467 15.70 -10.89 -23.72
N PRO A 468 16.38 -11.82 -23.03
CA PRO A 468 16.69 -13.13 -23.60
C PRO A 468 15.42 -13.91 -23.96
N ALA A 469 15.52 -14.73 -25.01
CA ALA A 469 14.46 -15.66 -25.38
C ALA A 469 14.14 -16.64 -24.24
N PRO A 470 12.89 -17.12 -24.13
CA PRO A 470 12.51 -18.12 -23.15
C PRO A 470 13.42 -19.36 -23.21
N PRO A 471 13.66 -20.03 -22.07
CA PRO A 471 14.21 -21.37 -22.10
C PRO A 471 13.27 -22.30 -22.90
N ALA A 472 13.83 -23.34 -23.52
CA ALA A 472 13.02 -24.37 -24.15
C ALA A 472 12.24 -25.12 -23.06
N ILE A 473 10.94 -24.83 -22.94
CA ILE A 473 10.05 -25.53 -22.02
C ILE A 473 9.47 -26.73 -22.75
N VAL A 474 9.73 -27.93 -22.23
CA VAL A 474 9.01 -29.14 -22.63
C VAL A 474 7.70 -29.15 -21.85
N PRO A 475 6.53 -28.93 -22.50
CA PRO A 475 5.28 -29.01 -21.78
C PRO A 475 5.09 -30.44 -21.26
N PRO A 476 4.44 -30.62 -20.10
CA PRO A 476 3.97 -31.94 -19.72
C PRO A 476 3.06 -32.50 -20.83
N GLY A 477 2.98 -33.83 -20.94
CA GLY A 477 2.19 -34.50 -21.98
C GLY A 477 0.74 -33.98 -22.08
N PRO A 478 0.05 -34.25 -23.19
CA PRO A 478 -1.25 -33.64 -23.55
C PRO A 478 -2.37 -33.81 -22.51
N GLU A 479 -2.20 -34.70 -21.54
CA GLU A 479 -3.14 -34.96 -20.44
C GLU A 479 -3.00 -33.99 -19.25
N SER A 480 -1.99 -33.12 -19.22
CA SER A 480 -1.76 -32.17 -18.12
C SER A 480 -1.37 -30.77 -18.63
N ALA A 481 -2.34 -29.86 -18.70
CA ALA A 481 -2.10 -28.45 -18.97
C ALA A 481 -1.51 -27.75 -17.72
N ARG A 482 -0.24 -28.00 -17.41
CA ARG A 482 0.47 -27.23 -16.37
C ARG A 482 1.03 -25.95 -16.98
N GLY A 483 0.52 -24.81 -16.52
CA GLY A 483 1.08 -23.50 -16.85
C GLY A 483 2.13 -23.08 -15.83
N LEU A 484 3.10 -22.28 -16.28
CA LEU A 484 4.02 -21.58 -15.38
C LEU A 484 3.47 -20.18 -15.10
N GLY A 485 3.35 -19.85 -13.82
CA GLY A 485 2.90 -18.53 -13.36
C GLY A 485 3.94 -17.84 -12.49
N LEU A 486 4.06 -16.53 -12.65
CA LEU A 486 4.87 -15.67 -11.80
C LEU A 486 3.99 -15.07 -10.70
N VAL A 487 4.40 -15.26 -9.44
CA VAL A 487 3.76 -14.60 -8.31
C VAL A 487 4.46 -13.28 -8.02
N LEU A 488 3.70 -12.19 -8.04
CA LEU A 488 4.16 -10.89 -7.60
C LEU A 488 3.82 -10.69 -6.13
N SER A 489 4.85 -10.60 -5.28
CA SER A 489 4.71 -10.44 -3.83
C SER A 489 5.33 -9.13 -3.33
N GLY A 490 4.94 -8.73 -2.13
CA GLY A 490 5.44 -7.52 -1.46
C GLY A 490 4.59 -6.27 -1.71
N PRO A 491 4.89 -5.15 -1.01
CA PRO A 491 4.06 -3.95 -1.02
C PRO A 491 4.17 -3.11 -2.30
N ASN A 492 5.28 -3.21 -3.04
CA ASN A 492 5.50 -2.48 -4.30
C ASN A 492 6.06 -3.43 -5.37
N PRO A 493 5.30 -4.46 -5.77
CA PRO A 493 5.81 -5.55 -6.60
C PRO A 493 6.27 -5.11 -7.99
N LEU A 494 5.73 -3.98 -8.48
CA LEU A 494 6.05 -3.45 -9.80
C LEU A 494 7.38 -2.71 -9.86
N ASP A 495 7.92 -2.29 -8.71
CA ASP A 495 9.21 -1.57 -8.65
C ASP A 495 10.34 -2.42 -9.27
N ARG A 496 10.21 -3.76 -9.25
CA ARG A 496 11.13 -4.72 -9.87
C ARG A 496 11.23 -4.61 -11.40
N PHE A 497 10.24 -4.01 -12.04
CA PHE A 497 10.16 -3.84 -13.48
C PHE A 497 10.47 -2.39 -13.92
N GLY A 498 11.02 -1.57 -13.01
CA GLY A 498 11.44 -0.20 -13.28
C GLY A 498 10.26 0.78 -13.41
N GLY A 499 10.48 1.86 -14.16
CA GLY A 499 9.46 2.89 -14.39
C GLY A 499 9.23 3.84 -13.22
N GLY A 500 10.01 3.75 -12.14
CA GLY A 500 9.82 4.61 -10.99
C GLY A 500 10.68 5.89 -11.00
N ALA A 501 11.63 6.06 -11.92
CA ALA A 501 12.52 7.23 -11.94
C ALA A 501 11.77 8.58 -11.98
N SER A 502 10.55 8.57 -12.55
CA SER A 502 9.67 9.73 -12.65
C SER A 502 8.68 9.80 -11.48
N ASP A 503 8.29 11.02 -11.11
CA ASP A 503 7.13 11.28 -10.25
C ASP A 503 6.09 12.11 -11.04
N PRO A 504 4.96 11.52 -11.45
CA PRO A 504 4.51 10.14 -11.19
C PRO A 504 5.29 9.06 -11.96
N ALA A 505 5.17 7.80 -11.52
CA ALA A 505 5.85 6.64 -12.12
C ALA A 505 5.26 6.23 -13.49
N ASP A 506 6.12 5.73 -14.38
CA ASP A 506 5.81 5.16 -15.70
C ASP A 506 5.35 3.70 -15.59
N LEU A 507 4.08 3.53 -15.21
CA LEU A 507 3.46 2.21 -15.02
C LEU A 507 3.32 1.40 -16.32
N LEU A 508 3.20 2.07 -17.48
CA LEU A 508 3.08 1.37 -18.76
C LEU A 508 4.38 0.65 -19.10
N ALA A 509 5.52 1.32 -18.92
CA ALA A 509 6.82 0.67 -19.11
C ALA A 509 7.06 -0.48 -18.14
N ALA A 510 6.72 -0.30 -16.85
CA ALA A 510 6.81 -1.39 -15.87
C ALA A 510 5.94 -2.59 -16.28
N SER A 511 4.74 -2.33 -16.84
CA SER A 511 3.83 -3.37 -17.34
C SER A 511 4.42 -4.11 -18.55
N HIS A 512 5.04 -3.40 -19.49
CA HIS A 512 5.73 -4.01 -20.63
C HIS A 512 6.96 -4.83 -20.20
N ASN A 513 7.73 -4.34 -19.24
CA ASN A 513 8.88 -5.06 -18.68
C ASN A 513 8.43 -6.33 -17.94
N LEU A 514 7.29 -6.31 -17.24
CA LEU A 514 6.69 -7.51 -16.68
C LEU A 514 6.33 -8.54 -17.77
N VAL A 515 5.71 -8.12 -18.88
CA VAL A 515 5.40 -9.02 -20.00
C VAL A 515 6.68 -9.63 -20.58
N GLN A 516 7.73 -8.83 -20.78
CA GLN A 516 9.03 -9.33 -21.23
C GLN A 516 9.64 -10.32 -20.24
N TYR A 517 9.53 -10.06 -18.95
CA TYR A 517 10.02 -10.95 -17.91
C TYR A 517 9.27 -12.29 -17.90
N LEU A 518 7.93 -12.26 -17.98
CA LEU A 518 7.11 -13.47 -18.13
C LEU A 518 7.56 -14.30 -19.32
N ALA A 519 7.71 -13.66 -20.49
CA ALA A 519 8.20 -14.31 -21.69
C ALA A 519 9.60 -14.91 -21.50
N SER A 520 10.52 -14.22 -20.83
CA SER A 520 11.87 -14.73 -20.55
C SER A 520 11.88 -15.95 -19.62
N CYS A 521 10.90 -16.04 -18.71
CA CYS A 521 10.72 -17.21 -17.85
C CYS A 521 9.95 -18.34 -18.54
N GLY A 522 9.37 -18.09 -19.72
CA GLY A 522 8.37 -18.94 -20.35
C GLY A 522 7.09 -19.11 -19.51
N ALA A 523 6.80 -18.11 -18.68
CA ALA A 523 5.56 -18.02 -17.92
C ALA A 523 4.47 -17.35 -18.79
N SER A 524 3.22 -17.77 -18.59
CA SER A 524 2.06 -17.21 -19.30
C SER A 524 1.01 -16.62 -18.35
N VAL A 525 1.26 -16.71 -17.04
CA VAL A 525 0.35 -16.25 -15.98
C VAL A 525 1.10 -15.31 -15.05
N ALA A 526 0.48 -14.18 -14.67
CA ALA A 526 0.93 -13.34 -13.57
C ALA A 526 -0.10 -13.34 -12.44
N VAL A 527 0.33 -13.65 -11.22
CA VAL A 527 -0.47 -13.51 -10.01
C VAL A 527 -0.15 -12.15 -9.39
N LEU A 528 -1.14 -11.27 -9.39
CA LEU A 528 -1.08 -9.88 -8.98
C LEU A 528 -1.64 -9.72 -7.56
N PRO A 529 -1.00 -8.95 -6.67
CA PRO A 529 -1.59 -8.64 -5.38
C PRO A 529 -2.67 -7.57 -5.52
N GLU A 530 -3.70 -7.67 -4.69
CA GLU A 530 -4.85 -6.76 -4.75
C GLU A 530 -4.52 -5.32 -4.38
N GLY A 531 -3.49 -5.10 -3.57
CA GLY A 531 -3.01 -3.76 -3.20
C GLY A 531 -2.59 -2.88 -4.38
N LEU A 532 -2.51 -3.42 -5.60
CA LEU A 532 -2.28 -2.65 -6.82
C LEU A 532 -3.47 -1.74 -7.21
N SER A 533 -4.68 -2.08 -6.77
CA SER A 533 -5.87 -1.23 -6.99
C SER A 533 -5.79 0.00 -6.06
N ASP A 534 -5.25 1.10 -6.56
CA ASP A 534 -4.91 2.28 -5.75
C ASP A 534 -5.80 3.51 -6.03
N ARG A 535 -6.58 3.51 -7.11
CA ARG A 535 -7.34 4.69 -7.53
C ARG A 535 -8.36 5.15 -6.48
N PRO A 536 -9.17 4.29 -5.83
CA PRO A 536 -10.09 4.76 -4.80
C PRO A 536 -9.37 5.53 -3.69
N ARG A 537 -8.17 5.09 -3.32
CA ARG A 537 -7.32 5.77 -2.33
C ARG A 537 -6.80 7.11 -2.86
N ARG A 538 -6.30 7.15 -4.11
CA ARG A 538 -5.80 8.39 -4.75
C ARG A 538 -6.91 9.41 -5.01
N ARG A 539 -8.16 8.97 -5.24
CA ARG A 539 -9.34 9.84 -5.43
C ARG A 539 -9.94 10.36 -4.13
N ALA A 540 -9.55 9.79 -3.00
CA ALA A 540 -10.07 10.24 -1.73
C ALA A 540 -9.71 11.73 -1.53
N LEU A 541 -10.66 12.49 -1.00
CA LEU A 541 -10.62 13.95 -0.96
C LEU A 541 -10.45 14.57 -2.35
N ASP A 542 -11.04 14.04 -3.43
CA ASP A 542 -10.86 14.54 -4.82
C ASP A 542 -9.38 14.64 -5.28
N GLY A 543 -8.45 13.95 -4.61
CA GLY A 543 -7.04 13.92 -4.97
C GLY A 543 -6.15 15.00 -4.35
N GLN A 544 -4.86 14.72 -4.16
CA GLN A 544 -3.93 15.61 -3.45
C GLN A 544 -3.05 16.48 -4.36
N ALA A 545 -2.32 17.43 -3.76
CA ALA A 545 -1.24 18.16 -4.43
C ALA A 545 -0.18 17.16 -4.93
N GLY A 546 0.01 17.06 -6.24
CA GLY A 546 1.02 16.20 -6.86
C GLY A 546 0.64 14.73 -7.00
N GLU A 547 -0.42 14.26 -6.33
CA GLU A 547 -0.95 12.91 -6.58
C GLU A 547 -1.76 12.88 -7.88
N ASP A 548 -1.49 11.89 -8.71
CA ASP A 548 -2.35 11.56 -9.84
C ASP A 548 -3.63 10.90 -9.33
N ALA A 549 -4.66 11.67 -9.05
CA ALA A 549 -5.92 11.12 -8.53
C ALA A 549 -6.81 10.49 -9.61
N ILE A 550 -6.54 10.80 -10.88
CA ILE A 550 -7.52 10.60 -11.96
C ILE A 550 -7.04 9.55 -12.94
N GLY A 551 -5.72 9.44 -13.15
CA GLY A 551 -5.09 8.55 -14.10
C GLY A 551 -5.39 7.06 -13.90
N PRO A 552 -4.86 6.21 -14.79
CA PRO A 552 -5.09 4.76 -14.80
C PRO A 552 -4.87 4.12 -13.43
N ASP A 553 -5.80 3.26 -13.02
CA ASP A 553 -5.61 2.38 -11.87
C ASP A 553 -4.55 1.35 -12.25
N ARG A 554 -3.62 1.06 -11.33
CA ARG A 554 -2.45 0.22 -11.68
C ARG A 554 -2.87 -1.20 -12.01
N LEU A 555 -3.84 -1.75 -11.27
CA LEU A 555 -4.35 -3.09 -11.51
C LEU A 555 -5.04 -3.13 -12.88
N GLU A 556 -5.96 -2.20 -13.15
CA GLU A 556 -6.69 -2.17 -14.43
C GLU A 556 -5.76 -1.98 -15.64
N LEU A 557 -4.74 -1.12 -15.53
CA LEU A 557 -3.73 -0.97 -16.58
C LEU A 557 -2.98 -2.28 -16.82
N LEU A 558 -2.54 -2.96 -15.75
CA LEU A 558 -1.85 -4.25 -15.88
C LEU A 558 -2.74 -5.33 -16.49
N LEU A 559 -4.00 -5.45 -16.06
CA LEU A 559 -4.94 -6.41 -16.63
C LEU A 559 -5.09 -6.19 -18.15
N ARG A 560 -5.21 -4.92 -18.56
CA ARG A 560 -5.29 -4.56 -19.97
C ARG A 560 -4.02 -4.93 -20.73
N ILE A 561 -2.84 -4.55 -20.22
CA ILE A 561 -1.57 -4.83 -20.89
C ILE A 561 -1.28 -6.33 -20.95
N LEU A 562 -1.47 -7.08 -19.87
CA LEU A 562 -1.29 -8.53 -19.87
C LEU A 562 -2.22 -9.20 -20.89
N GLY A 563 -3.50 -8.83 -20.89
CA GLY A 563 -4.47 -9.33 -21.87
C GLY A 563 -4.10 -8.98 -23.31
N HIS A 564 -3.57 -7.78 -23.54
CA HIS A 564 -3.09 -7.31 -24.85
C HIS A 564 -1.97 -8.19 -25.42
N TYR A 565 -1.12 -8.75 -24.55
CA TYR A 565 -0.03 -9.66 -24.91
C TYR A 565 -0.37 -11.15 -24.72
N GLY A 566 -1.65 -11.48 -24.46
CA GLY A 566 -2.11 -12.86 -24.30
C GLY A 566 -1.67 -13.54 -23.00
N CYS A 567 -1.16 -12.79 -22.02
CA CYS A 567 -0.85 -13.29 -20.68
C CYS A 567 -2.12 -13.32 -19.83
N ALA A 568 -2.30 -14.38 -19.04
CA ALA A 568 -3.40 -14.47 -18.08
C ALA A 568 -3.02 -13.74 -16.78
N ALA A 569 -3.96 -12.96 -16.24
CA ALA A 569 -3.79 -12.29 -14.96
C ALA A 569 -4.66 -12.94 -13.88
N TRP A 570 -4.07 -13.21 -12.74
CA TRP A 570 -4.73 -13.76 -11.57
C TRP A 570 -4.61 -12.78 -10.41
N LEU A 571 -5.63 -12.68 -9.57
CA LEU A 571 -5.60 -11.82 -8.39
C LEU A 571 -5.39 -12.69 -7.14
N GLU A 572 -4.32 -12.42 -6.38
CA GLU A 572 -4.17 -13.02 -5.06
C GLU A 572 -5.07 -12.30 -4.06
N LEU A 573 -6.06 -13.04 -3.53
CA LEU A 573 -7.04 -12.53 -2.60
C LEU A 573 -6.60 -12.83 -1.16
N ALA A 574 -6.33 -11.76 -0.41
CA ALA A 574 -6.05 -11.85 1.02
C ALA A 574 -7.35 -11.76 1.84
N PHE A 575 -7.45 -12.56 2.89
CA PHE A 575 -8.53 -12.52 3.88
C PHE A 575 -8.02 -11.99 5.23
N ASP A 576 -7.09 -11.05 5.16
CA ASP A 576 -6.42 -10.50 6.32
C ASP A 576 -7.26 -9.36 6.89
N GLY A 577 -7.36 -9.30 8.23
CA GLY A 577 -8.11 -8.25 8.90
C GLY A 577 -9.63 -8.43 8.77
N PRO A 578 -10.40 -7.33 8.89
CA PRO A 578 -11.85 -7.39 8.94
C PRO A 578 -12.47 -7.81 7.61
N LEU A 579 -13.36 -8.79 7.63
CA LEU A 579 -14.14 -9.16 6.45
C LEU A 579 -15.37 -8.25 6.29
N PRO A 580 -15.91 -8.08 5.07
CA PRO A 580 -17.03 -7.19 4.83
C PRO A 580 -18.22 -7.45 5.77
N GLY A 581 -18.61 -6.44 6.55
CA GLY A 581 -19.74 -6.52 7.48
C GLY A 581 -19.50 -7.31 8.77
N LEU A 582 -18.25 -7.68 9.08
CA LEU A 582 -17.87 -8.31 10.34
C LEU A 582 -16.99 -7.38 11.20
N PRO A 583 -17.08 -7.46 12.54
CA PRO A 583 -16.18 -6.74 13.44
C PRO A 583 -14.76 -7.31 13.34
N ALA A 584 -13.72 -6.54 13.66
CA ALA A 584 -12.33 -6.97 13.56
C ALA A 584 -12.08 -8.30 14.31
N PRO A 585 -11.26 -9.22 13.79
CA PRO A 585 -11.14 -10.58 14.33
C PRO A 585 -10.46 -10.63 15.71
N ASP A 586 -9.82 -9.55 16.16
CA ASP A 586 -9.26 -9.38 17.50
C ASP A 586 -10.23 -8.68 18.48
N SER A 587 -11.42 -8.29 18.02
CA SER A 587 -12.39 -7.59 18.85
C SER A 587 -13.14 -8.50 19.81
N ALA A 588 -13.51 -7.95 20.97
CA ALA A 588 -14.38 -8.63 21.93
C ALA A 588 -15.75 -8.99 21.33
N GLU A 589 -16.26 -8.17 20.41
CA GLU A 589 -17.52 -8.44 19.69
C GLU A 589 -17.41 -9.70 18.82
N ALA A 590 -16.31 -9.86 18.07
CA ALA A 590 -16.08 -11.03 17.24
C ALA A 590 -16.02 -12.32 18.08
N LEU A 591 -15.38 -12.26 19.25
CA LEU A 591 -15.35 -13.37 20.21
C LEU A 591 -16.73 -13.68 20.77
N ALA A 592 -17.47 -12.67 21.24
CA ALA A 592 -18.80 -12.84 21.82
C ALA A 592 -19.80 -13.46 20.82
N ARG A 593 -19.63 -13.19 19.53
CA ARG A 593 -20.43 -13.73 18.43
C ARG A 593 -19.95 -15.10 17.91
N GLY A 594 -18.88 -15.67 18.47
CA GLY A 594 -18.33 -16.96 18.01
C GLY A 594 -17.68 -16.92 16.62
N LEU A 595 -17.35 -15.73 16.11
CA LEU A 595 -16.82 -15.55 14.75
C LEU A 595 -15.34 -15.95 14.63
N VAL A 596 -14.64 -16.08 15.76
CA VAL A 596 -13.18 -16.30 15.82
C VAL A 596 -12.86 -17.74 16.20
N ARG A 597 -11.71 -18.24 15.77
CA ARG A 597 -11.26 -19.58 16.19
C ARG A 597 -10.90 -19.57 17.67
N VAL A 598 -11.32 -20.60 18.39
CA VAL A 598 -10.92 -20.83 19.78
C VAL A 598 -10.08 -22.08 19.94
N ASP A 599 -9.14 -22.05 20.88
CA ASP A 599 -8.24 -23.16 21.22
C ASP A 599 -8.85 -24.12 22.28
N ARG A 600 -8.04 -25.11 22.70
CA ARG A 600 -8.39 -26.08 23.77
C ARG A 600 -8.69 -25.48 25.15
N ARG A 601 -8.43 -24.18 25.36
CA ARG A 601 -8.76 -23.45 26.59
C ARG A 601 -9.99 -22.58 26.42
N GLY A 602 -10.59 -22.56 25.23
CA GLY A 602 -11.68 -21.64 24.90
C GLY A 602 -11.20 -20.19 24.69
N LEU A 603 -9.90 -19.99 24.48
CA LEU A 603 -9.33 -18.67 24.22
C LEU A 603 -9.15 -18.45 22.70
N PRO A 604 -9.16 -17.19 22.23
CA PRO A 604 -8.89 -16.89 20.82
C PRO A 604 -7.55 -17.44 20.32
N ASP A 605 -7.57 -18.13 19.18
CA ASP A 605 -6.40 -18.63 18.45
C ASP A 605 -5.87 -17.56 17.47
N GLY A 606 -5.39 -16.46 18.06
CA GLY A 606 -4.94 -15.28 17.32
C GLY A 606 -6.07 -14.50 16.64
N PRO A 607 -5.73 -13.44 15.88
CA PRO A 607 -6.70 -12.57 15.21
C PRO A 607 -7.22 -13.20 13.91
N ALA A 608 -7.93 -14.33 14.01
CA ALA A 608 -8.41 -15.09 12.86
C ALA A 608 -9.88 -15.52 13.00
N TYR A 609 -10.68 -15.24 11.97
CA TYR A 609 -12.05 -15.75 11.90
C TYR A 609 -12.07 -17.28 11.74
N HIS A 610 -13.15 -17.89 12.20
CA HIS A 610 -13.45 -19.30 12.00
C HIS A 610 -14.05 -19.53 10.60
N PRO A 611 -13.32 -20.13 9.63
CA PRO A 611 -13.75 -20.23 8.23
C PRO A 611 -15.02 -21.05 8.02
N LEU A 612 -15.39 -21.92 8.97
CA LEU A 612 -16.61 -22.72 8.85
C LEU A 612 -17.83 -22.08 9.54
N HIS A 613 -17.68 -20.90 10.15
CA HIS A 613 -18.80 -20.15 10.71
C HIS A 613 -19.67 -19.57 9.57
N PRO A 614 -21.01 -19.72 9.59
CA PRO A 614 -21.88 -19.29 8.48
C PRO A 614 -21.71 -17.83 8.06
N GLU A 615 -21.65 -16.91 9.02
CA GLU A 615 -21.45 -15.47 8.74
C GLU A 615 -20.09 -15.15 8.10
N VAL A 616 -19.04 -15.87 8.52
CA VAL A 616 -17.69 -15.73 7.95
C VAL A 616 -17.67 -16.23 6.52
N ARG A 617 -18.29 -17.38 6.23
CA ARG A 617 -18.45 -17.91 4.87
C ARG A 617 -19.19 -16.94 3.96
N GLU A 618 -20.26 -16.32 4.44
CA GLU A 618 -21.00 -15.29 3.70
C GLU A 618 -20.13 -14.07 3.40
N ALA A 619 -19.37 -13.59 4.39
CA ALA A 619 -18.46 -12.47 4.20
C ALA A 619 -17.35 -12.81 3.20
N MET A 620 -16.81 -14.04 3.22
CA MET A 620 -15.84 -14.52 2.22
C MET A 620 -16.46 -14.61 0.82
N ARG A 621 -17.72 -15.05 0.69
CA ARG A 621 -18.43 -15.07 -0.61
C ARG A 621 -18.61 -13.69 -1.20
N ARG A 622 -19.08 -12.73 -0.39
CA ARG A 622 -19.20 -11.31 -0.79
C ARG A 622 -17.86 -10.77 -1.23
N ARG A 623 -16.81 -11.05 -0.46
CA ARG A 623 -15.44 -10.65 -0.77
C ARG A 623 -14.94 -11.17 -2.12
N VAL A 624 -15.19 -12.45 -2.42
CA VAL A 624 -14.84 -13.08 -3.71
C VAL A 624 -15.61 -12.45 -4.86
N ALA A 625 -16.93 -12.23 -4.68
CA ALA A 625 -17.75 -11.60 -5.70
C ALA A 625 -17.26 -10.17 -6.01
N ASP A 626 -16.96 -9.36 -4.99
CA ASP A 626 -16.45 -7.99 -5.15
C ASP A 626 -15.05 -7.96 -5.80
N ALA A 627 -14.21 -8.98 -5.52
CA ALA A 627 -12.86 -9.09 -6.08
C ALA A 627 -12.85 -9.41 -7.59
N VAL A 628 -13.92 -9.99 -8.14
CA VAL A 628 -14.02 -10.27 -9.58
C VAL A 628 -14.98 -9.33 -10.29
N ALA A 629 -15.93 -8.74 -9.56
CA ALA A 629 -16.88 -7.80 -10.12
C ALA A 629 -16.14 -6.64 -10.81
N SER A 630 -16.62 -6.25 -11.99
CA SER A 630 -16.15 -5.10 -12.79
C SER A 630 -14.74 -5.18 -13.40
N ARG A 631 -13.96 -6.25 -13.18
CA ARG A 631 -12.58 -6.39 -13.70
C ARG A 631 -12.54 -7.13 -15.02
N LYS A 632 -12.30 -6.42 -16.13
CA LYS A 632 -12.10 -7.03 -17.46
C LYS A 632 -10.67 -7.56 -17.59
N GLY A 633 -10.51 -8.73 -18.20
CA GLY A 633 -9.19 -9.33 -18.44
C GLY A 633 -8.61 -10.13 -17.27
N LEU A 634 -9.33 -10.23 -16.15
CA LEU A 634 -8.97 -11.14 -15.06
C LEU A 634 -9.31 -12.59 -15.43
N ALA A 635 -8.32 -13.48 -15.38
CA ALA A 635 -8.47 -14.90 -15.70
C ALA A 635 -8.71 -15.77 -14.46
N GLY A 636 -8.27 -15.34 -13.28
CA GLY A 636 -8.39 -16.15 -12.08
C GLY A 636 -8.23 -15.42 -10.76
N LEU A 637 -8.57 -16.13 -9.68
CA LEU A 637 -8.26 -15.77 -8.30
C LEU A 637 -7.33 -16.82 -7.71
N LEU A 638 -6.39 -16.39 -6.87
CA LEU A 638 -5.58 -17.27 -6.03
C LEU A 638 -5.90 -17.00 -4.56
N ILE A 639 -6.21 -18.06 -3.80
CA ILE A 639 -6.30 -17.98 -2.33
C ILE A 639 -5.21 -18.86 -1.73
N ARG A 640 -4.38 -18.30 -0.86
CA ARG A 640 -3.40 -19.08 -0.10
C ARG A 640 -4.00 -19.61 1.20
N LEU A 641 -3.85 -20.90 1.40
CA LEU A 641 -4.17 -21.55 2.65
C LEU A 641 -3.10 -21.21 3.70
N GLY A 642 -3.52 -20.79 4.88
CA GLY A 642 -2.61 -20.36 5.93
C GLY A 642 -3.32 -20.14 7.26
N PRO A 643 -2.61 -19.63 8.29
CA PRO A 643 -3.12 -19.50 9.66
C PRO A 643 -4.23 -18.44 9.81
N ARG A 644 -4.57 -17.71 8.75
CA ARG A 644 -5.65 -16.70 8.76
C ARG A 644 -7.00 -17.40 8.49
N PRO A 645 -8.12 -16.74 8.12
CA PRO A 645 -9.41 -17.43 8.00
C PRO A 645 -9.51 -18.26 6.70
N THR A 646 -8.40 -18.80 6.21
CA THR A 646 -8.32 -19.70 5.06
C THR A 646 -8.10 -21.16 5.50
N LEU A 647 -7.60 -21.38 6.72
CA LEU A 647 -7.58 -22.69 7.36
C LEU A 647 -8.13 -22.62 8.78
N LEU A 648 -8.40 -23.81 9.32
CA LEU A 648 -8.91 -23.98 10.68
C LEU A 648 -7.83 -23.91 11.76
N GLY A 649 -6.58 -23.59 11.44
CA GLY A 649 -5.46 -23.60 12.37
C GLY A 649 -4.94 -25.01 12.63
N SER A 650 -4.47 -25.28 13.85
CA SER A 650 -3.97 -26.60 14.25
C SER A 650 -5.11 -27.61 14.49
N PRO A 651 -4.84 -28.91 14.71
CA PRO A 651 -5.88 -29.86 15.11
C PRO A 651 -6.66 -29.47 16.37
N ASP A 652 -6.08 -28.66 17.26
CA ASP A 652 -6.61 -28.31 18.59
C ASP A 652 -7.40 -26.98 18.62
N THR A 653 -7.77 -26.46 17.46
CA THR A 653 -8.51 -25.19 17.29
C THR A 653 -9.87 -25.40 16.64
N GLY A 654 -10.77 -24.42 16.75
CA GLY A 654 -12.16 -24.51 16.29
C GLY A 654 -13.04 -25.31 17.26
N LEU A 655 -12.73 -25.21 18.56
CA LEU A 655 -13.39 -25.97 19.62
C LEU A 655 -14.54 -25.22 20.28
N ASP A 656 -15.11 -24.21 19.62
CA ASP A 656 -16.26 -23.46 20.10
C ASP A 656 -17.52 -24.33 20.19
N ASP A 657 -18.50 -23.84 20.94
CA ASP A 657 -19.70 -24.61 21.29
C ASP A 657 -20.51 -25.00 20.04
N GLU A 658 -20.68 -24.09 19.10
CA GLU A 658 -21.45 -24.33 17.87
C GLU A 658 -20.74 -25.30 16.93
N THR A 659 -19.45 -25.06 16.67
CA THR A 659 -18.66 -25.88 15.74
C THR A 659 -18.50 -27.30 16.25
N PHE A 660 -18.21 -27.48 17.54
CA PHE A 660 -18.08 -28.81 18.11
C PHE A 660 -19.41 -29.56 18.11
N ALA A 661 -20.53 -28.89 18.44
CA ALA A 661 -21.86 -29.50 18.37
C ALA A 661 -22.21 -29.94 16.94
N ARG A 662 -21.91 -29.11 15.93
CA ARG A 662 -22.11 -29.44 14.51
C ARG A 662 -21.26 -30.63 14.05
N PHE A 663 -19.99 -30.67 14.46
CA PHE A 663 -19.15 -31.83 14.19
C PHE A 663 -19.76 -33.12 14.76
N VAL A 664 -20.23 -33.09 16.01
CA VAL A 664 -20.78 -34.28 16.65
C VAL A 664 -22.05 -34.74 15.95
N SER A 665 -22.96 -33.81 15.60
CA SER A 665 -24.22 -34.14 14.95
C SER A 665 -24.05 -34.66 13.52
N GLU A 666 -23.10 -34.12 12.76
CA GLU A 666 -22.85 -34.52 11.37
C GLU A 666 -21.97 -35.78 11.23
N THR A 667 -21.21 -36.12 12.27
CA THR A 667 -20.23 -37.23 12.22
C THR A 667 -20.72 -38.49 12.91
N PHE A 668 -21.52 -38.37 13.97
CA PHE A 668 -21.96 -39.50 14.78
C PHE A 668 -23.48 -39.67 14.73
N GLY A 669 -23.94 -40.92 14.69
CA GLY A 669 -25.37 -41.22 14.81
C GLY A 669 -25.93 -40.82 16.20
N PRO A 670 -27.26 -40.65 16.34
CA PRO A 670 -27.88 -40.09 17.54
C PRO A 670 -27.49 -40.78 18.86
N GLY A 671 -27.30 -42.11 18.85
CA GLY A 671 -26.91 -42.88 20.04
C GLY A 671 -25.46 -42.70 20.47
N VAL A 672 -24.55 -42.37 19.54
CA VAL A 672 -23.13 -42.10 19.87
C VAL A 672 -22.95 -40.63 20.20
N ALA A 673 -23.65 -39.73 19.50
CA ALA A 673 -23.59 -38.28 19.70
C ALA A 673 -23.86 -37.88 21.16
N GLN A 674 -24.86 -38.47 21.81
CA GLN A 674 -25.21 -38.18 23.21
C GLN A 674 -24.10 -38.50 24.21
N ASN A 675 -23.19 -39.40 23.86
CA ASN A 675 -22.10 -39.85 24.74
C ASN A 675 -20.78 -39.10 24.47
N VAL A 676 -20.74 -38.18 23.50
CA VAL A 676 -19.53 -37.40 23.22
C VAL A 676 -19.37 -36.32 24.32
N PRO A 677 -18.22 -36.25 25.00
CA PRO A 677 -18.01 -35.31 26.10
C PRO A 677 -17.87 -33.87 25.61
N GLY A 678 -18.17 -32.91 26.49
CA GLY A 678 -18.01 -31.48 26.22
C GLY A 678 -19.11 -30.84 25.38
N LEU A 679 -20.28 -31.47 25.23
CA LEU A 679 -21.43 -30.90 24.52
C LEU A 679 -22.23 -29.87 25.32
N ASN A 680 -22.14 -29.89 26.65
CA ASN A 680 -22.86 -28.93 27.49
C ASN A 680 -22.13 -27.56 27.47
N PRO A 681 -22.72 -26.49 26.90
CA PRO A 681 -22.08 -25.18 26.84
C PRO A 681 -21.88 -24.55 28.22
N ASN A 682 -22.65 -24.98 29.23
CA ASN A 682 -22.57 -24.46 30.60
C ASN A 682 -21.51 -25.16 31.45
N ASP A 683 -20.87 -26.23 30.94
CA ASP A 683 -19.79 -26.91 31.67
C ASP A 683 -18.48 -26.09 31.56
N PRO A 684 -17.89 -25.64 32.69
CA PRO A 684 -16.62 -24.90 32.66
C PRO A 684 -15.45 -25.73 32.12
N ASN A 685 -15.51 -27.06 32.21
CA ASN A 685 -14.45 -27.96 31.75
C ASN A 685 -14.68 -28.49 30.32
N ARG A 686 -15.70 -27.99 29.61
CA ARG A 686 -16.09 -28.51 28.29
C ARG A 686 -14.94 -28.50 27.27
N PHE A 687 -14.13 -27.44 27.22
CA PHE A 687 -13.02 -27.35 26.26
C PHE A 687 -11.91 -28.38 26.56
N ALA A 688 -11.61 -28.63 27.83
CA ALA A 688 -10.67 -29.67 28.24
C ALA A 688 -11.20 -31.06 27.87
N ALA A 689 -12.49 -31.31 28.08
CA ALA A 689 -13.15 -32.57 27.72
C ALA A 689 -13.15 -32.81 26.20
N ARG A 690 -13.42 -31.76 25.39
CA ARG A 690 -13.30 -31.79 23.92
C ARG A 690 -11.87 -32.13 23.49
N ALA A 691 -10.89 -31.42 24.04
CA ALA A 691 -9.48 -31.63 23.71
C ALA A 691 -9.04 -33.06 24.02
N GLN A 692 -9.45 -33.62 25.16
CA GLN A 692 -9.13 -35.00 25.53
C GLN A 692 -9.76 -36.02 24.56
N PHE A 693 -11.01 -35.81 24.16
CA PHE A 693 -11.68 -36.67 23.18
C PHE A 693 -11.00 -36.61 21.80
N LEU A 694 -10.65 -35.41 21.35
CA LEU A 694 -9.98 -35.17 20.06
C LEU A 694 -8.51 -35.58 20.03
N ALA A 695 -7.86 -35.72 21.19
CA ALA A 695 -6.54 -36.35 21.28
C ALA A 695 -6.61 -37.88 21.12
N GLY A 696 -7.79 -38.49 21.34
CA GLY A 696 -8.03 -39.92 21.26
C GLY A 696 -8.91 -40.32 20.08
N SER A 697 -10.02 -41.01 20.38
CA SER A 697 -10.92 -41.60 19.38
C SER A 697 -11.60 -40.57 18.47
N GLY A 698 -11.74 -39.31 18.91
CA GLY A 698 -12.32 -38.23 18.11
C GLY A 698 -11.38 -37.66 17.04
N ARG A 699 -10.08 -37.95 17.08
CA ARG A 699 -9.07 -37.26 16.26
C ARG A 699 -9.29 -37.39 14.76
N MET A 700 -9.34 -38.62 14.25
CA MET A 700 -9.48 -38.86 12.81
C MET A 700 -10.85 -38.42 12.27
N PRO A 701 -11.99 -38.70 12.95
CA PRO A 701 -13.28 -38.15 12.56
C PRO A 701 -13.28 -36.61 12.48
N TRP A 702 -12.64 -35.95 13.45
CA TRP A 702 -12.53 -34.49 13.49
C TRP A 702 -11.73 -33.93 12.31
N LEU A 703 -10.53 -34.46 12.04
CA LEU A 703 -9.71 -34.02 10.91
C LEU A 703 -10.42 -34.25 9.56
N THR A 704 -11.12 -35.38 9.42
CA THR A 704 -11.89 -35.72 8.21
C THR A 704 -13.07 -34.76 8.01
N TRP A 705 -13.81 -34.46 9.09
CA TRP A 705 -14.91 -33.50 9.05
C TRP A 705 -14.43 -32.10 8.68
N ARG A 706 -13.32 -31.65 9.27
CA ARG A 706 -12.68 -30.36 8.95
C ARG A 706 -12.25 -30.27 7.49
N SER A 707 -11.59 -31.30 6.97
CA SER A 707 -11.16 -31.34 5.56
C SER A 707 -12.35 -31.20 4.61
N ARG A 708 -13.45 -31.94 4.85
CA ARG A 708 -14.68 -31.84 4.04
C ARG A 708 -15.31 -30.45 4.11
N GLY A 709 -15.37 -29.85 5.30
CA GLY A 709 -15.89 -28.50 5.49
C GLY A 709 -15.10 -27.45 4.70
N ILE A 710 -13.77 -27.56 4.70
CA ILE A 710 -12.89 -26.67 3.95
C ILE A 710 -13.01 -26.91 2.44
N ALA A 711 -13.04 -28.16 1.98
CA ALA A 711 -13.26 -28.47 0.56
C ALA A 711 -14.59 -27.90 0.05
N ALA A 712 -15.67 -28.03 0.84
CA ALA A 712 -16.97 -27.47 0.52
C ALA A 712 -16.95 -25.93 0.45
N LEU A 713 -16.27 -25.28 1.41
CA LEU A 713 -16.08 -23.82 1.39
C LEU A 713 -15.43 -23.37 0.07
N TYR A 714 -14.30 -23.98 -0.32
CA TYR A 714 -13.59 -23.55 -1.53
C TYR A 714 -14.34 -23.88 -2.81
N ALA A 715 -15.11 -24.97 -2.86
CA ALA A 715 -16.03 -25.24 -3.95
C ALA A 715 -17.12 -24.15 -4.08
N GLU A 716 -17.68 -23.68 -2.96
CA GLU A 716 -18.65 -22.58 -2.93
C GLU A 716 -18.04 -21.23 -3.35
N LEU A 717 -16.82 -20.94 -2.92
CA LEU A 717 -16.09 -19.74 -3.36
C LEU A 717 -15.81 -19.80 -4.87
N GLY A 718 -15.39 -20.95 -5.39
CA GLY A 718 -15.16 -21.14 -6.83
C GLY A 718 -16.45 -21.03 -7.66
N ALA A 719 -17.59 -21.52 -7.14
CA ALA A 719 -18.89 -21.31 -7.76
C ALA A 719 -19.32 -19.83 -7.71
N THR A 720 -18.98 -19.12 -6.63
CA THR A 720 -19.27 -17.69 -6.48
C THR A 720 -18.47 -16.84 -7.47
N ALA A 721 -17.17 -17.10 -7.61
CA ALA A 721 -16.32 -16.42 -8.60
C ALA A 721 -16.85 -16.59 -10.03
N ARG A 722 -17.18 -17.83 -10.44
CA ARG A 722 -17.72 -18.12 -11.78
C ARG A 722 -19.07 -17.47 -12.06
N ARG A 723 -19.95 -17.37 -11.05
CA ARG A 723 -21.24 -16.67 -11.18
C ARG A 723 -21.06 -15.16 -11.35
N ALA A 724 -20.10 -14.57 -10.64
CA ALA A 724 -19.83 -13.14 -10.70
C ALA A 724 -19.09 -12.73 -11.98
N ALA A 725 -18.20 -13.59 -12.49
CA ALA A 725 -17.48 -13.37 -13.76
C ALA A 725 -17.29 -14.71 -14.51
N PRO A 726 -18.09 -14.98 -15.57
CA PRO A 726 -17.93 -16.17 -16.39
C PRO A 726 -16.51 -16.25 -16.98
N GLY A 727 -15.85 -17.40 -16.83
CA GLY A 727 -14.48 -17.63 -17.31
C GLY A 727 -13.39 -17.43 -16.26
N VAL A 728 -13.70 -16.89 -15.08
CA VAL A 728 -12.75 -16.80 -13.96
C VAL A 728 -12.63 -18.14 -13.25
N THR A 729 -11.40 -18.58 -13.03
CA THR A 729 -11.07 -19.77 -12.24
C THR A 729 -10.61 -19.36 -10.84
N LEU A 730 -10.99 -20.11 -9.81
CA LEU A 730 -10.37 -20.01 -8.49
C LEU A 730 -9.30 -21.10 -8.40
N ALA A 731 -8.07 -20.78 -8.00
CA ALA A 731 -7.14 -21.77 -7.48
C ALA A 731 -6.84 -21.56 -6.00
N VAL A 732 -6.53 -22.66 -5.35
CA VAL A 732 -6.08 -22.68 -3.96
C VAL A 732 -4.62 -23.13 -3.90
N ALA A 733 -3.77 -22.33 -3.24
CA ALA A 733 -2.39 -22.73 -2.95
C ALA A 733 -2.28 -23.27 -1.53
N THR A 734 -1.64 -24.43 -1.38
CA THR A 734 -1.29 -24.99 -0.07
C THR A 734 -0.35 -24.06 0.70
N PRO A 735 -0.29 -24.16 2.05
CA PRO A 735 0.62 -23.36 2.85
C PRO A 735 2.07 -23.51 2.36
N GLY A 736 2.80 -22.40 2.31
CA GLY A 736 4.24 -22.42 2.03
C GLY A 736 5.04 -23.03 3.20
N LEU A 737 6.30 -23.37 2.95
CA LEU A 737 7.18 -23.93 3.98
C LEU A 737 7.38 -22.98 5.18
N ASP A 738 7.21 -21.67 4.98
CA ASP A 738 7.30 -20.63 6.02
C ASP A 738 5.95 -20.28 6.68
N ALA A 739 4.85 -20.96 6.32
CA ALA A 739 3.49 -20.64 6.78
C ALA A 739 3.14 -21.18 8.18
N GLY A 740 3.99 -20.93 9.17
CA GLY A 740 3.76 -21.32 10.57
C GLY A 740 3.68 -22.84 10.77
N PRO A 741 2.78 -23.35 11.64
CA PRO A 741 2.70 -24.78 11.96
C PRO A 741 2.51 -25.71 10.74
N ALA A 742 1.73 -25.28 9.75
CA ALA A 742 1.53 -26.07 8.53
C ALA A 742 2.80 -26.10 7.66
N GLY A 743 3.55 -24.99 7.61
CA GLY A 743 4.84 -24.95 6.93
C GLY A 743 5.91 -25.79 7.63
N LEU A 744 5.93 -25.80 8.97
CA LEU A 744 6.83 -26.65 9.76
C LEU A 744 6.57 -28.14 9.50
N GLU A 745 5.30 -28.53 9.44
CA GLU A 745 4.93 -29.90 9.14
C GLU A 745 5.27 -30.29 7.70
N ALA A 746 5.06 -29.38 6.73
CA ALA A 746 5.49 -29.56 5.36
C ALA A 746 7.01 -29.78 5.26
N ARG A 747 7.82 -28.97 5.96
CA ARG A 747 9.28 -29.18 6.04
C ARG A 747 9.64 -30.52 6.68
N ARG A 748 8.97 -30.92 7.76
CA ARG A 748 9.23 -32.19 8.45
C ARG A 748 8.99 -33.38 7.51
N VAL A 749 7.90 -33.34 6.73
CA VAL A 749 7.54 -34.36 5.75
C VAL A 749 8.52 -34.37 4.58
N ASP A 750 8.89 -33.20 4.07
CA ASP A 750 9.88 -33.04 2.98
C ASP A 750 11.26 -33.57 3.38
N LEU A 751 11.77 -33.17 4.55
CA LEU A 751 13.03 -33.67 5.11
C LEU A 751 13.02 -35.19 5.36
N ALA A 752 11.85 -35.77 5.60
CA ALA A 752 11.67 -37.21 5.78
C ALA A 752 11.47 -37.97 4.45
N GLY A 753 11.43 -37.27 3.29
CA GLY A 753 11.18 -37.88 1.99
C GLY A 753 9.80 -38.51 1.85
N LEU A 754 8.82 -38.01 2.60
CA LEU A 754 7.45 -38.52 2.61
C LEU A 754 6.57 -37.78 1.58
N ASP A 755 5.44 -38.39 1.21
CA ASP A 755 4.47 -37.75 0.33
C ASP A 755 3.94 -36.43 0.94
N PRO A 756 3.92 -35.31 0.19
CA PRO A 756 3.46 -34.02 0.70
C PRO A 756 2.05 -34.03 1.30
N ASN A 757 1.16 -34.92 0.85
CA ASN A 757 -0.19 -35.04 1.40
C ASN A 757 -0.20 -35.45 2.87
N HIS A 758 0.85 -36.11 3.36
CA HIS A 758 0.98 -36.41 4.79
C HIS A 758 1.04 -35.13 5.64
N ALA A 759 1.71 -34.08 5.15
CA ALA A 759 1.80 -32.82 5.87
C ALA A 759 0.43 -32.16 5.99
N TRP A 760 -0.34 -32.21 4.91
CA TRP A 760 -1.67 -31.60 4.83
C TRP A 760 -2.70 -32.33 5.70
N ARG A 761 -2.68 -33.67 5.69
CA ARG A 761 -3.57 -34.46 6.54
C ARG A 761 -3.34 -34.20 8.02
N ALA A 762 -2.09 -33.98 8.42
CA ALA A 762 -1.72 -33.65 9.80
C ALA A 762 -2.32 -32.31 10.29
N VAL A 763 -2.64 -31.39 9.38
CA VAL A 763 -3.33 -30.12 9.68
C VAL A 763 -4.82 -30.12 9.31
N GLY A 764 -5.39 -31.28 9.02
CA GLY A 764 -6.82 -31.44 8.71
C GLY A 764 -7.20 -31.02 7.28
N LEU A 765 -6.27 -31.17 6.34
CA LEU A 765 -6.47 -30.91 4.92
C LEU A 765 -6.13 -32.16 4.10
N ASP A 766 -7.14 -32.78 3.48
CA ASP A 766 -6.99 -33.98 2.67
C ASP A 766 -7.37 -33.67 1.22
N LEU A 767 -6.38 -33.37 0.38
CA LEU A 767 -6.59 -32.97 -1.01
C LEU A 767 -7.22 -34.07 -1.87
N GLU A 768 -7.13 -35.34 -1.48
CA GLU A 768 -7.81 -36.43 -2.18
C GLU A 768 -9.34 -36.36 -2.05
N THR A 769 -9.83 -35.68 -1.00
CA THR A 769 -11.28 -35.47 -0.79
C THR A 769 -11.83 -34.27 -1.53
N TRP A 770 -10.96 -33.49 -2.18
CA TRP A 770 -11.38 -32.30 -2.93
C TRP A 770 -11.99 -32.70 -4.27
N PRO A 771 -12.96 -31.92 -4.78
CA PRO A 771 -13.51 -32.17 -6.10
C PRO A 771 -12.40 -32.18 -7.15
N VAL A 772 -12.53 -33.03 -8.18
CA VAL A 772 -11.56 -33.18 -9.26
C VAL A 772 -12.20 -32.71 -10.58
N GLY A 773 -11.39 -32.15 -11.49
CA GLY A 773 -11.81 -31.75 -12.84
C GLY A 773 -11.70 -30.25 -13.10
N ALA A 774 -12.07 -29.80 -14.31
CA ALA A 774 -11.88 -28.42 -14.76
C ALA A 774 -12.64 -27.36 -13.94
N SER A 775 -13.63 -27.78 -13.15
CA SER A 775 -14.42 -26.92 -12.26
C SER A 775 -13.99 -26.96 -10.80
N ALA A 776 -12.97 -27.77 -10.47
CA ALA A 776 -12.41 -27.85 -9.14
C ALA A 776 -11.52 -26.62 -8.85
N PRO A 777 -11.55 -26.09 -7.61
CA PRO A 777 -10.67 -25.02 -7.18
C PRO A 777 -9.25 -25.50 -6.85
#